data_AF-A0A841CIL4-F1
#
_entry.id   AF-A0A841CIL4-F1
#
_cell.length_a   1.000
_cell.length_b   1.000
_cell.length_c   1.000
_cell.angle_alpha   90.00
_cell.angle_beta   90.00
_cell.angle_gamma   90.00
#
_symmetry.space_group_name_H-M   'P 1'
#
loop_
_entity.id
_entity.type
_entity.pdbx_description
1 polymer ?
#
loop_
_entity_poly.entity_id
_entity_poly.type
_entity_poly.pdbx_seq_one_letter_code
_entity_poly.pdbx_strand_id
1 'polypeptide(L)'
;MPRSTILVAVDDSAEGSVLADQLRALCGRLDEQGYQVVRARTAQDALALTRVRVDLAAAVVGWDLGGDDGQRPAESVLKALMARFTRLPVFLVPTGTDVDDLPLWVAEVVSGYVWLLEDTPDFIAGRIGFAATRYLDEILPPFFRELRRFDDTHEYSWHTPAHAGGVAFLKSPVGRAFFDYYGERLFRTDLSISVGELGSLFEHTGPIGDAERNAARVFGADSTYFVVHGDSTADRMVCHAGVTQDDLVLVDRNCHKAVYHGLTITGGRPVYLVPTRNGYGLMGPIPPAALTAEAAAAGIRDSPLAEGATDPEPVYAVITNSTYDGLCYDAVRVAELLGASVPRLHLDEAWFAYARFNPLYARRYGMSVDASAIPDEKRPTVFATQSTHKLLAAFSQSSMVHIKNSPRAPVEHRQFNETFMMHATTSPMYPMLASLDVAAGMMDGAGGQWLTDEAITEAVRFRQAVARLGRRITAAADRPDWFFGTWQPDTVTDPHTGARFEFADAPLDLLRTEPGCWTLEPGADWHGFAGLEDGFCLLDPIKVTITCPGTDAKGTPATPGIPARILTAYLETRRIVVEKTDAYTCLVLFSMGITKGKWGTLLDALTDFKQLYDTAAPLAAVLPALVEQHPDRYAGLTLPDLCDQVHAELGRGDLVALLDEAFTHPPRPVLTPAQTYRGLIRGGAEPVRLSDLADRVVATMVVTTPPGIPVLMPGESAGHADSATMRYLRTLEAFDRRFPGFASETHGVTRDSAGDYWILCLR
;
A
#
# COMPACT_ATOMS: atom_id res chain seq x y z
N MET A 1 -12.84 -3.22 -27.49
CA MET A 1 -11.78 -2.38 -26.90
C MET A 1 -11.52 -1.19 -27.83
N PRO A 2 -10.95 -0.06 -27.38
CA PRO A 2 -10.20 0.80 -28.30
C PRO A 2 -9.19 -0.05 -29.09
N ARG A 3 -8.78 0.37 -30.29
CA ARG A 3 -7.89 -0.41 -31.18
C ARG A 3 -6.74 -1.06 -30.40
N SER A 4 -6.77 -2.38 -30.22
CA SER A 4 -5.68 -3.15 -29.61
C SER A 4 -4.49 -3.23 -30.55
N THR A 5 -3.30 -3.51 -30.00
CA THR A 5 -2.05 -3.35 -30.75
C THR A 5 -1.32 -4.65 -31.02
N ILE A 6 -0.75 -4.77 -32.21
CA ILE A 6 0.17 -5.86 -32.56
C ILE A 6 1.58 -5.27 -32.74
N LEU A 7 2.53 -5.78 -31.96
CA LEU A 7 3.94 -5.45 -32.11
C LEU A 7 4.53 -6.29 -33.26
N VAL A 8 5.15 -5.65 -34.24
CA VAL A 8 5.90 -6.30 -35.31
C VAL A 8 7.37 -5.87 -35.21
N ALA A 9 8.16 -6.69 -34.53
CA ALA A 9 9.59 -6.47 -34.29
C ALA A 9 10.41 -7.32 -35.27
N VAL A 10 10.56 -6.85 -36.51
CA VAL A 10 11.26 -7.55 -37.59
C VAL A 10 12.16 -6.54 -38.29
N ASP A 11 13.41 -6.91 -38.55
CA ASP A 11 14.35 -6.09 -39.32
C ASP A 11 13.92 -6.05 -40.80
N ASP A 12 13.62 -4.85 -41.31
CA ASP A 12 13.27 -4.58 -42.70
C ASP A 12 14.22 -3.56 -43.36
N SER A 13 15.42 -3.40 -42.81
CA SER A 13 16.39 -2.34 -43.17
C SER A 13 16.78 -2.30 -44.65
N ALA A 14 16.60 -3.38 -45.40
CA ALA A 14 16.71 -3.39 -46.87
C ALA A 14 15.43 -2.85 -47.53
N GLU A 15 15.30 -1.52 -47.59
CA GLU A 15 14.22 -0.86 -48.34
C GLU A 15 14.19 -1.34 -49.81
N GLY A 16 13.03 -1.83 -50.27
CA GLY A 16 12.85 -2.40 -51.61
C GLY A 16 13.07 -3.93 -51.70
N SER A 17 13.28 -4.62 -50.58
CA SER A 17 13.30 -6.09 -50.54
C SER A 17 11.90 -6.71 -50.58
N VAL A 18 11.80 -7.93 -51.12
CA VAL A 18 10.56 -8.74 -51.12
C VAL A 18 10.03 -8.95 -49.69
N LEU A 19 10.94 -9.13 -48.72
CA LEU A 19 10.60 -9.25 -47.30
C LEU A 19 9.89 -7.98 -46.78
N ALA A 20 10.41 -6.80 -47.14
CA ALA A 20 9.80 -5.52 -46.73
C ALA A 20 8.42 -5.30 -47.39
N ASP A 21 8.22 -5.76 -48.62
CA ASP A 21 6.90 -5.74 -49.29
C ASP A 21 5.90 -6.65 -48.57
N GLN A 22 6.28 -7.89 -48.28
CA GLN A 22 5.42 -8.84 -47.56
C GLN A 22 5.07 -8.34 -46.15
N LEU A 23 6.04 -7.76 -45.44
CA LEU A 23 5.82 -7.19 -44.12
C LEU A 23 4.87 -5.99 -44.15
N ARG A 24 4.99 -5.10 -45.16
CA ARG A 24 4.04 -4.00 -45.36
C ARG A 24 2.63 -4.50 -45.64
N ALA A 25 2.49 -5.50 -46.51
CA ALA A 25 1.20 -6.11 -46.81
C ALA A 25 0.58 -6.72 -45.54
N LEU A 26 1.36 -7.49 -44.76
CA LEU A 26 0.91 -8.06 -43.49
C LEU A 26 0.42 -6.97 -42.52
N CYS A 27 1.20 -5.90 -42.32
CA CYS A 27 0.81 -4.80 -41.44
C CYS A 27 -0.49 -4.13 -41.91
N GLY A 28 -0.66 -3.95 -43.22
CA GLY A 28 -1.88 -3.40 -43.81
C GLY A 28 -3.11 -4.27 -43.52
N ARG A 29 -2.99 -5.60 -43.66
CA ARG A 29 -4.07 -6.54 -43.35
C ARG A 29 -4.46 -6.57 -41.89
N LEU A 30 -3.49 -6.44 -40.98
CA LEU A 30 -3.78 -6.34 -39.55
C LEU A 30 -4.52 -5.04 -39.20
N ASP A 31 -4.18 -3.91 -39.85
CA ASP A 31 -4.92 -2.64 -39.67
C ASP A 31 -6.35 -2.71 -40.26
N GLU A 32 -6.52 -3.36 -41.41
CA GLU A 32 -7.85 -3.65 -41.99
C GLU A 32 -8.73 -4.50 -41.05
N GLN A 33 -8.12 -5.41 -40.29
CA GLN A 33 -8.79 -6.18 -39.23
C GLN A 33 -9.08 -5.39 -37.95
N GLY A 34 -8.66 -4.12 -37.89
CA GLY A 34 -8.93 -3.22 -36.76
C GLY A 34 -7.84 -3.15 -35.69
N TYR A 35 -6.69 -3.79 -35.91
CA TYR A 35 -5.55 -3.73 -34.99
C TYR A 35 -4.62 -2.58 -35.33
N GLN A 36 -4.19 -1.81 -34.32
CA GLN A 36 -3.08 -0.90 -34.53
C GLN A 36 -1.78 -1.71 -34.66
N VAL A 37 -0.98 -1.46 -35.70
CA VAL A 37 0.32 -2.11 -35.86
C VAL A 37 1.43 -1.16 -35.47
N VAL A 38 2.35 -1.61 -34.60
CA VAL A 38 3.55 -0.86 -34.24
C VAL A 38 4.76 -1.66 -34.66
N ARG A 39 5.68 -1.00 -35.36
CA ARG A 39 6.85 -1.64 -35.94
C ARG A 39 8.11 -1.26 -35.16
N ALA A 40 8.92 -2.26 -34.84
CA ALA A 40 10.27 -2.07 -34.32
C ALA A 40 11.28 -2.70 -35.28
N ARG A 41 12.27 -1.92 -35.70
CA ARG A 41 13.33 -2.37 -36.61
C ARG A 41 14.54 -2.91 -35.86
N THR A 42 14.68 -2.55 -34.58
CA THR A 42 15.78 -2.95 -33.71
C THR A 42 15.24 -3.63 -32.47
N ALA A 43 16.04 -4.50 -31.85
CA ALA A 43 15.70 -5.10 -30.56
C ALA A 43 15.56 -4.03 -29.46
N GLN A 44 16.33 -2.94 -29.53
CA GLN A 44 16.23 -1.83 -28.59
C GLN A 44 14.87 -1.13 -28.68
N ASP A 45 14.37 -0.85 -29.88
CA ASP A 45 13.04 -0.27 -30.08
C ASP A 45 11.94 -1.24 -29.62
N ALA A 46 12.09 -2.52 -29.93
CA ALA A 46 11.16 -3.54 -29.49
C ALA A 46 11.08 -3.59 -27.95
N LEU A 47 12.23 -3.60 -27.26
CA LEU A 47 12.32 -3.55 -25.79
C LEU A 47 11.74 -2.25 -25.21
N ALA A 48 11.86 -1.12 -25.90
CA ALA A 48 11.20 0.11 -25.47
C ALA A 48 9.68 0.02 -25.60
N LEU A 49 9.18 -0.57 -26.70
CA LEU A 49 7.76 -0.77 -26.92
C LEU A 49 7.13 -1.75 -25.92
N THR A 50 7.83 -2.83 -25.55
CA THR A 50 7.33 -3.75 -24.51
C THR A 50 7.17 -3.06 -23.15
N ARG A 51 7.88 -1.94 -22.91
CA ARG A 51 7.76 -1.14 -21.68
C ARG A 51 6.67 -0.07 -21.77
N VAL A 52 6.40 0.50 -22.95
CA VAL A 52 5.45 1.61 -23.11
C VAL A 52 4.05 1.14 -23.51
N ARG A 53 3.92 0.08 -24.32
CA ARG A 53 2.63 -0.41 -24.81
C ARG A 53 2.01 -1.38 -23.83
N VAL A 54 0.89 -0.99 -23.21
CA VAL A 54 0.08 -1.85 -22.33
C VAL A 54 -1.00 -2.63 -23.07
N ASP A 55 -1.30 -2.20 -24.29
CA ASP A 55 -2.42 -2.63 -25.13
C ASP A 55 -2.02 -3.69 -26.17
N LEU A 56 -0.88 -4.37 -25.96
CA LEU A 56 -0.42 -5.43 -26.85
C LEU A 56 -1.38 -6.63 -26.78
N ALA A 57 -1.87 -7.06 -27.94
CA ALA A 57 -2.71 -8.23 -28.11
C ALA A 57 -1.98 -9.41 -28.77
N ALA A 58 -0.90 -9.13 -29.50
CA ALA A 58 0.03 -10.13 -30.01
C ALA A 58 1.39 -9.48 -30.31
N ALA A 59 2.42 -10.31 -30.49
CA ALA A 59 3.71 -9.89 -30.99
C ALA A 59 4.21 -10.80 -32.12
N VAL A 60 4.89 -10.22 -33.10
CA VAL A 60 5.63 -10.91 -34.17
C VAL A 60 7.09 -10.50 -34.03
N VAL A 61 7.99 -11.46 -33.79
CA VAL A 61 9.40 -11.20 -33.49
C VAL A 61 10.26 -11.94 -34.52
N GLY A 62 11.09 -11.19 -35.24
CA GLY A 62 12.14 -11.77 -36.10
C GLY A 62 13.23 -12.39 -35.25
N TRP A 63 13.61 -13.63 -35.54
CA TRP A 63 14.67 -14.30 -34.80
C TRP A 63 16.04 -13.65 -35.02
N ASP A 64 16.27 -13.15 -36.23
CA ASP A 64 17.52 -12.49 -36.63
C ASP A 64 17.52 -10.97 -36.32
N LEU A 65 16.59 -10.51 -35.47
CA LEU A 65 16.48 -9.12 -35.04
C LEU A 65 17.75 -8.68 -34.27
N GLY A 66 18.66 -7.98 -34.94
CA GLY A 66 19.82 -7.33 -34.33
C GLY A 66 21.22 -7.85 -34.70
N GLY A 67 21.35 -8.72 -35.71
CA GLY A 67 22.65 -9.07 -36.31
C GLY A 67 23.56 -10.03 -35.51
N ASP A 68 24.59 -10.54 -36.20
CA ASP A 68 25.43 -11.71 -35.89
C ASP A 68 26.45 -11.57 -34.70
N ASP A 69 26.28 -10.60 -33.81
CA ASP A 69 27.27 -10.24 -32.77
C ASP A 69 27.29 -11.17 -31.54
N GLY A 70 26.82 -12.41 -31.67
CA GLY A 70 26.85 -13.45 -30.62
C GLY A 70 25.92 -13.20 -29.42
N GLN A 71 25.39 -11.99 -29.26
CA GLN A 71 24.25 -11.70 -28.39
C GLN A 71 22.97 -12.02 -29.16
N ARG A 72 22.04 -12.77 -28.57
CA ARG A 72 20.76 -13.12 -29.21
C ARG A 72 19.69 -12.09 -28.83
N PRO A 73 19.50 -11.00 -29.59
CA PRO A 73 18.74 -9.85 -29.11
C PRO A 73 17.23 -10.10 -29.18
N ALA A 74 16.78 -10.95 -30.12
CA ALA A 74 15.43 -11.48 -30.16
C ALA A 74 15.04 -12.21 -28.85
N GLU A 75 15.95 -12.99 -28.25
CA GLU A 75 15.68 -13.63 -26.96
C GLU A 75 15.38 -12.60 -25.85
N SER A 76 16.06 -11.45 -25.87
CA SER A 76 15.83 -10.40 -24.88
C SER A 76 14.44 -9.78 -25.03
N VAL A 77 13.97 -9.61 -26.27
CA VAL A 77 12.61 -9.15 -26.56
C VAL A 77 11.57 -10.17 -26.09
N LEU A 78 11.77 -11.46 -26.38
CA LEU A 78 10.88 -12.53 -25.92
C LEU A 78 10.80 -12.58 -24.39
N LYS A 79 11.95 -12.56 -23.70
CA LYS A 79 12.02 -12.52 -22.23
C LYS A 79 11.31 -11.30 -21.67
N ALA A 80 11.47 -10.13 -22.29
CA ALA A 80 10.80 -8.90 -21.85
C ALA A 80 9.27 -8.95 -22.04
N LEU A 81 8.78 -9.56 -23.13
CA LEU A 81 7.35 -9.80 -23.33
C LEU A 81 6.79 -10.75 -22.27
N MET A 82 7.45 -11.89 -22.04
CA MET A 82 7.03 -12.89 -21.06
C MET A 82 7.08 -12.38 -19.62
N ALA A 83 8.05 -11.52 -19.31
CA ALA A 83 8.20 -10.93 -17.98
C ALA A 83 7.09 -9.94 -17.62
N ARG A 84 6.32 -9.44 -18.61
CA ARG A 84 5.26 -8.45 -18.39
C ARG A 84 3.86 -9.00 -18.70
N PHE A 85 3.72 -9.70 -19.82
CA PHE A 85 2.42 -10.11 -20.33
C PHE A 85 2.19 -11.61 -20.10
N THR A 86 1.22 -11.92 -19.26
CA THR A 86 0.78 -13.29 -19.04
C THR A 86 0.07 -13.82 -20.29
N ARG A 87 0.64 -14.86 -20.93
CA ARG A 87 0.06 -15.58 -22.09
C ARG A 87 -0.14 -14.74 -23.37
N LEU A 88 0.64 -13.68 -23.58
CA LEU A 88 0.61 -12.94 -24.84
C LEU A 88 0.99 -13.86 -26.01
N PRO A 89 0.21 -13.92 -27.10
CA PRO A 89 0.57 -14.72 -28.26
C PRO A 89 1.76 -14.09 -28.99
N VAL A 90 2.84 -14.86 -29.12
CA VAL A 90 4.07 -14.43 -29.78
C VAL A 90 4.36 -15.33 -30.98
N PHE A 91 4.49 -14.75 -32.16
CA PHE A 91 4.84 -15.44 -33.39
C PHE A 91 6.30 -15.16 -33.76
N LEU A 92 7.04 -16.19 -34.13
CA LEU A 92 8.43 -16.05 -34.54
C LEU A 92 8.55 -16.00 -36.06
N VAL A 93 9.39 -15.11 -36.59
CA VAL A 93 9.78 -15.06 -38.00
C VAL A 93 11.24 -15.55 -38.11
N PRO A 94 11.47 -16.80 -38.51
CA PRO A 94 12.81 -17.30 -38.82
C PRO A 94 13.26 -16.78 -40.20
N THR A 95 14.42 -16.13 -40.28
CA THR A 95 15.01 -15.66 -41.55
C THR A 95 16.37 -16.33 -41.78
N GLY A 96 16.35 -17.59 -42.21
CA GLY A 96 17.56 -18.34 -42.62
C GLY A 96 18.18 -19.24 -41.55
N THR A 97 17.67 -19.22 -40.32
CA THR A 97 17.97 -20.20 -39.27
C THR A 97 17.00 -21.39 -39.34
N ASP A 98 17.50 -22.62 -39.24
CA ASP A 98 16.63 -23.81 -39.17
C ASP A 98 15.87 -23.81 -37.83
N VAL A 99 14.59 -24.21 -37.84
CA VAL A 99 13.78 -24.29 -36.61
C VAL A 99 14.44 -25.25 -35.61
N ASP A 100 15.19 -26.23 -36.10
CA ASP A 100 15.95 -27.20 -35.31
C ASP A 100 17.09 -26.57 -34.49
N ASP A 101 17.55 -25.36 -34.84
CA ASP A 101 18.60 -24.63 -34.12
C ASP A 101 18.06 -23.71 -33.00
N LEU A 102 16.73 -23.63 -32.84
CA LEU A 102 16.11 -22.81 -31.80
C LEU A 102 16.28 -23.43 -30.42
N PRO A 103 16.55 -22.62 -29.37
CA PRO A 103 16.51 -23.11 -28.00
C PRO A 103 15.15 -23.69 -27.66
N LEU A 104 15.12 -24.82 -26.97
CA LEU A 104 13.87 -25.51 -26.59
C LEU A 104 12.86 -24.58 -25.89
N TRP A 105 13.34 -23.73 -24.99
CA TRP A 105 12.47 -22.78 -24.27
C TRP A 105 11.76 -21.81 -25.20
N VAL A 106 12.33 -21.46 -26.36
CA VAL A 106 11.69 -20.58 -27.35
C VAL A 106 10.52 -21.31 -28.00
N ALA A 107 10.71 -22.58 -28.38
CA ALA A 107 9.65 -23.41 -28.94
C ALA A 107 8.49 -23.65 -27.95
N GLU A 108 8.76 -23.64 -26.65
CA GLU A 108 7.75 -23.79 -25.58
C GLU A 108 6.89 -22.54 -25.36
N VAL A 109 7.37 -21.34 -25.75
CA VAL A 109 6.72 -20.06 -25.43
C VAL A 109 6.11 -19.36 -26.63
N VAL A 110 6.56 -19.66 -27.85
CA VAL A 110 5.98 -19.09 -29.07
C VAL A 110 4.66 -19.78 -29.43
N SER A 111 3.70 -18.99 -29.88
CA SER A 111 2.39 -19.45 -30.37
C SER A 111 2.45 -20.03 -31.78
N GLY A 112 3.51 -19.76 -32.53
CA GLY A 112 3.75 -20.35 -33.84
C GLY A 112 4.80 -19.61 -34.66
N TYR A 113 5.07 -20.16 -35.84
CA TYR A 113 6.03 -19.63 -36.80
C TYR A 113 5.33 -18.95 -37.98
N VAL A 114 5.97 -17.89 -38.49
CA VAL A 114 5.51 -17.09 -39.63
C VAL A 114 6.63 -17.04 -40.68
N TRP A 115 6.38 -17.66 -41.83
CA TRP A 115 7.29 -17.70 -42.97
C TRP A 115 6.89 -16.66 -44.01
N LEU A 116 7.39 -15.43 -43.86
CA LEU A 116 6.94 -14.28 -44.67
C LEU A 116 7.14 -14.43 -46.18
N LEU A 117 8.05 -15.31 -46.62
CA LEU A 117 8.36 -15.53 -48.05
C LEU A 117 7.66 -16.76 -48.63
N GLU A 118 7.04 -17.60 -47.79
CA GLU A 118 6.41 -18.86 -48.22
C GLU A 118 4.89 -18.85 -48.06
N ASP A 119 4.34 -17.86 -47.34
CA ASP A 119 2.93 -17.77 -47.00
C ASP A 119 2.33 -16.41 -47.41
N THR A 120 1.01 -16.35 -47.50
CA THR A 120 0.29 -15.14 -47.91
C THR A 120 0.06 -14.19 -46.72
N PRO A 121 0.20 -12.86 -46.92
CA PRO A 121 -0.08 -11.87 -45.88
C PRO A 121 -1.48 -12.01 -45.26
N ASP A 122 -2.48 -12.37 -46.06
CA ASP A 122 -3.88 -12.52 -45.62
C ASP A 122 -4.04 -13.67 -44.62
N PHE A 123 -3.41 -14.82 -44.91
CA PHE A 123 -3.47 -15.98 -44.03
C PHE A 123 -2.68 -15.75 -42.73
N ILE A 124 -1.46 -15.18 -42.83
CA ILE A 124 -0.66 -14.82 -41.67
C ILE A 124 -1.41 -13.83 -40.77
N ALA A 125 -1.96 -12.76 -41.35
CA ALA A 125 -2.75 -11.77 -40.62
C ALA A 125 -3.96 -12.41 -39.93
N GLY A 126 -4.70 -13.29 -40.63
CA GLY A 126 -5.83 -14.03 -40.05
C GLY A 126 -5.44 -14.88 -38.83
N ARG A 127 -4.29 -15.57 -38.87
CA ARG A 127 -3.78 -16.36 -37.73
C ARG A 127 -3.43 -15.50 -36.53
N ILE A 128 -2.70 -14.41 -36.76
CA ILE A 128 -2.29 -13.48 -35.70
C ILE A 128 -3.53 -12.78 -35.11
N GLY A 129 -4.43 -12.29 -35.97
CA GLY A 129 -5.67 -11.63 -35.57
C GLY A 129 -6.59 -12.54 -34.76
N PHE A 130 -6.72 -13.82 -35.13
CA PHE A 130 -7.47 -14.79 -34.35
C PHE A 130 -6.87 -15.01 -32.95
N ALA A 131 -5.54 -15.19 -32.87
CA ALA A 131 -4.84 -15.34 -31.59
C ALA A 131 -4.97 -14.09 -30.71
N ALA A 132 -4.87 -12.90 -31.31
CA ALA A 132 -5.05 -11.62 -30.63
C ALA A 132 -6.48 -11.47 -30.06
N THR A 133 -7.52 -11.77 -30.84
CA THR A 133 -8.91 -11.74 -30.34
C THR A 133 -9.09 -12.68 -29.17
N ARG A 134 -8.64 -13.94 -29.32
CA ARG A 134 -8.74 -14.96 -28.28
C ARG A 134 -8.05 -14.51 -26.99
N TYR A 135 -6.84 -13.94 -27.10
CA TYR A 135 -6.10 -13.42 -25.96
C TYR A 135 -6.88 -12.33 -25.20
N LEU A 136 -7.46 -11.36 -25.94
CA LEU A 136 -8.22 -10.26 -25.34
C LEU A 136 -9.50 -10.72 -24.63
N ASP A 137 -10.09 -11.83 -25.05
CA ASP A 137 -11.25 -12.43 -24.38
C ASP A 137 -10.84 -13.22 -23.13
N GLU A 138 -9.72 -13.95 -23.20
CA GLU A 138 -9.23 -14.80 -22.11
C GLU A 138 -8.54 -14.04 -20.97
N ILE A 139 -7.98 -12.86 -21.23
CA ILE A 139 -7.27 -12.07 -20.21
C ILE A 139 -8.23 -11.43 -19.19
N LEU A 140 -9.49 -11.23 -19.57
CA LEU A 140 -10.49 -10.66 -18.66
C LEU A 140 -10.76 -11.64 -17.51
N PRO A 141 -10.73 -11.17 -16.26
CA PRO A 141 -11.01 -12.03 -15.12
C PRO A 141 -12.51 -12.34 -15.02
N PRO A 142 -12.91 -13.38 -14.25
CA PRO A 142 -14.22 -14.02 -14.37
C PRO A 142 -15.42 -13.08 -14.27
N PHE A 143 -15.48 -12.24 -13.24
CA PHE A 143 -16.61 -11.35 -13.01
C PHE A 143 -16.62 -10.18 -14.00
N PHE A 144 -15.46 -9.54 -14.21
CA PHE A 144 -15.41 -8.42 -15.15
C PHE A 144 -15.72 -8.83 -16.60
N ARG A 145 -15.32 -10.05 -17.00
CA ARG A 145 -15.67 -10.62 -18.31
C ARG A 145 -17.18 -10.72 -18.49
N GLU A 146 -17.89 -11.31 -17.54
CA GLU A 146 -19.34 -11.48 -17.64
C GLU A 146 -20.08 -10.15 -17.46
N LEU A 147 -19.62 -9.25 -16.58
CA LEU A 147 -20.19 -7.91 -16.46
C LEU A 147 -20.09 -7.12 -17.76
N ARG A 148 -18.97 -7.23 -18.48
CA ARG A 148 -18.79 -6.61 -19.80
C ARG A 148 -19.71 -7.23 -20.86
N ARG A 149 -19.85 -8.56 -20.86
CA ARG A 149 -20.77 -9.26 -21.77
C ARG A 149 -22.22 -8.83 -21.54
N PHE A 150 -22.63 -8.69 -20.28
CA PHE A 150 -23.95 -8.16 -19.93
C PHE A 150 -24.14 -6.71 -20.40
N ASP A 151 -23.15 -5.84 -20.23
CA ASP A 151 -23.24 -4.46 -20.74
C ASP A 151 -23.51 -4.45 -22.26
N ASP A 152 -22.85 -5.34 -23.00
CA ASP A 152 -22.97 -5.50 -24.45
C ASP A 152 -24.35 -6.03 -24.91
N THR A 153 -25.20 -6.63 -24.05
CA THR A 153 -26.53 -7.13 -24.45
C THR A 153 -27.61 -6.04 -24.55
N HIS A 154 -27.36 -4.83 -24.02
CA HIS A 154 -28.29 -3.69 -24.10
C HIS A 154 -29.70 -3.96 -23.56
N GLU A 155 -29.82 -4.75 -22.50
CA GLU A 155 -31.11 -5.12 -21.92
C GLU A 155 -31.86 -3.96 -21.25
N TYR A 156 -33.19 -3.98 -21.36
CA TYR A 156 -34.08 -3.07 -20.62
C TYR A 156 -34.35 -3.63 -19.22
N SER A 157 -33.84 -2.96 -18.20
CA SER A 157 -34.06 -3.34 -16.80
C SER A 157 -35.40 -2.82 -16.25
N TRP A 158 -36.17 -3.72 -15.63
CA TRP A 158 -37.38 -3.40 -14.85
C TRP A 158 -37.18 -3.62 -13.34
N HIS A 159 -35.92 -3.61 -12.90
CA HIS A 159 -35.50 -3.87 -11.53
C HIS A 159 -34.62 -2.72 -11.00
N THR A 160 -34.20 -2.81 -9.73
CA THR A 160 -33.25 -1.86 -9.14
C THR A 160 -31.85 -1.98 -9.77
N PRO A 161 -31.04 -0.90 -9.78
CA PRO A 161 -31.34 0.43 -9.22
C PRO A 161 -32.30 1.29 -10.06
N ALA A 162 -33.00 2.22 -9.41
CA ALA A 162 -34.06 3.03 -10.04
C ALA A 162 -33.57 3.97 -11.16
N HIS A 163 -32.26 4.21 -11.27
CA HIS A 163 -31.72 4.98 -12.39
C HIS A 163 -31.78 4.21 -13.72
N ALA A 164 -31.95 2.89 -13.70
CA ALA A 164 -32.12 2.01 -14.87
C ALA A 164 -31.06 2.28 -15.95
N GLY A 165 -29.80 1.98 -15.65
CA GLY A 165 -28.68 2.28 -16.55
C GLY A 165 -28.36 3.77 -16.71
N GLY A 166 -28.95 4.63 -15.85
CA GLY A 166 -28.68 6.07 -15.80
C GLY A 166 -29.75 6.93 -16.50
N VAL A 167 -30.76 6.30 -17.12
CA VAL A 167 -31.89 6.97 -17.79
C VAL A 167 -32.62 7.96 -16.88
N ALA A 168 -32.75 7.68 -15.58
CA ALA A 168 -33.40 8.64 -14.66
C ALA A 168 -32.63 9.95 -14.54
N PHE A 169 -31.30 9.93 -14.60
CA PHE A 169 -30.47 11.13 -14.54
C PHE A 169 -30.68 12.05 -15.75
N LEU A 170 -30.99 11.48 -16.92
CA LEU A 170 -31.26 12.25 -18.15
C LEU A 170 -32.55 13.10 -18.08
N LYS A 171 -33.39 12.90 -17.04
CA LYS A 171 -34.66 13.61 -16.86
C LYS A 171 -34.53 14.96 -16.17
N SER A 172 -33.31 15.39 -15.80
CA SER A 172 -33.04 16.68 -15.16
C SER A 172 -31.70 17.26 -15.62
N PRO A 173 -31.54 18.59 -15.79
CA PRO A 173 -30.26 19.19 -16.18
C PRO A 173 -29.10 18.85 -15.24
N VAL A 174 -29.33 18.82 -13.91
CA VAL A 174 -28.30 18.45 -12.95
C VAL A 174 -27.93 16.96 -13.05
N GLY A 175 -28.92 16.10 -13.32
CA GLY A 175 -28.68 14.68 -13.54
C GLY A 175 -27.94 14.42 -14.85
N ARG A 176 -28.26 15.16 -15.92
CA ARG A 176 -27.56 15.06 -17.20
C ARG A 176 -26.08 15.41 -17.06
N ALA A 177 -25.76 16.50 -16.36
CA ALA A 177 -24.38 16.88 -16.09
C ALA A 177 -23.63 15.79 -15.30
N PHE A 178 -24.28 15.18 -14.31
CA PHE A 178 -23.71 14.06 -13.55
C PHE A 178 -23.47 12.81 -14.43
N PHE A 179 -24.44 12.46 -15.27
CA PHE A 179 -24.33 11.34 -16.20
C PHE A 179 -23.21 11.54 -17.22
N ASP A 180 -23.13 12.73 -17.83
CA ASP A 180 -22.09 13.04 -18.82
C ASP A 180 -20.69 13.07 -18.18
N TYR A 181 -20.57 13.48 -16.91
CA TYR A 181 -19.29 13.50 -16.18
C TYR A 181 -18.73 12.10 -15.93
N TYR A 182 -19.56 11.17 -15.44
CA TYR A 182 -19.13 9.80 -15.14
C TYR A 182 -19.13 8.87 -16.36
N GLY A 183 -20.01 9.15 -17.34
CA GLY A 183 -20.21 8.31 -18.51
C GLY A 183 -21.18 7.15 -18.28
N GLU A 184 -21.87 6.76 -19.35
CA GLU A 184 -22.97 5.79 -19.33
C GLU A 184 -22.59 4.41 -18.76
N ARG A 185 -21.40 3.90 -19.12
CA ARG A 185 -20.96 2.55 -18.73
C ARG A 185 -20.97 2.32 -17.23
N LEU A 186 -20.60 3.33 -16.44
CA LEU A 186 -20.64 3.22 -14.98
C LEU A 186 -22.06 2.84 -14.51
N PHE A 187 -23.07 3.57 -14.99
CA PHE A 187 -24.47 3.37 -14.61
C PHE A 187 -25.07 2.09 -15.19
N ARG A 188 -24.65 1.66 -16.39
CA ARG A 188 -25.10 0.40 -16.98
C ARG A 188 -24.56 -0.81 -16.23
N THR A 189 -23.39 -0.68 -15.64
CA THR A 189 -22.79 -1.72 -14.79
C THR A 189 -23.20 -1.65 -13.31
N ASP A 190 -23.91 -0.60 -12.88
CA ASP A 190 -24.50 -0.50 -11.55
C ASP A 190 -25.82 -1.27 -11.50
N LEU A 191 -25.71 -2.55 -11.14
CA LEU A 191 -26.77 -3.55 -11.21
C LEU A 191 -27.13 -4.09 -9.82
N SER A 192 -28.13 -4.95 -9.77
CA SER A 192 -28.54 -5.65 -8.55
C SER A 192 -28.55 -7.16 -8.76
N ILE A 193 -28.74 -7.88 -7.67
CA ILE A 193 -28.94 -9.35 -7.63
C ILE A 193 -30.07 -9.85 -8.54
N SER A 194 -30.92 -8.95 -9.05
CA SER A 194 -31.94 -9.27 -10.05
C SER A 194 -31.34 -9.83 -11.36
N VAL A 195 -30.07 -9.52 -11.65
CA VAL A 195 -29.32 -10.07 -12.79
C VAL A 195 -28.68 -11.39 -12.37
N GLY A 196 -29.48 -12.46 -12.37
CA GLY A 196 -29.09 -13.76 -11.81
C GLY A 196 -27.87 -14.42 -12.49
N GLU A 197 -27.56 -14.08 -13.74
CA GLU A 197 -26.40 -14.60 -14.46
C GLU A 197 -25.04 -14.13 -13.90
N LEU A 198 -25.02 -13.00 -13.16
CA LEU A 198 -23.82 -12.51 -12.49
C LEU A 198 -23.62 -13.13 -11.10
N GLY A 199 -24.57 -13.95 -10.63
CA GLY A 199 -24.51 -14.62 -9.34
C GLY A 199 -24.84 -13.70 -8.16
N SER A 200 -24.43 -14.10 -6.96
CA SER A 200 -24.70 -13.38 -5.71
C SER A 200 -23.45 -13.28 -4.85
N LEU A 201 -23.17 -12.07 -4.35
CA LEU A 201 -22.08 -11.82 -3.40
C LEU A 201 -22.33 -12.52 -2.06
N PHE A 202 -23.57 -12.59 -1.60
CA PHE A 202 -23.90 -13.19 -0.29
C PHE A 202 -23.94 -14.71 -0.33
N GLU A 203 -24.13 -15.29 -1.52
CA GLU A 203 -24.10 -16.75 -1.70
C GLU A 203 -22.76 -17.24 -2.26
N HIS A 204 -21.88 -16.33 -2.67
CA HIS A 204 -20.58 -16.63 -3.30
C HIS A 204 -20.72 -17.53 -4.54
N THR A 205 -21.75 -17.26 -5.35
CA THR A 205 -22.14 -18.06 -6.52
C THR A 205 -21.87 -17.34 -7.84
N GLY A 206 -21.90 -18.11 -8.93
CA GLY A 206 -21.72 -17.58 -10.29
C GLY A 206 -20.37 -16.87 -10.49
N PRO A 207 -20.32 -15.91 -11.43
CA PRO A 207 -19.11 -15.14 -11.73
C PRO A 207 -18.48 -14.43 -10.53
N ILE A 208 -19.27 -13.97 -9.55
CA ILE A 208 -18.73 -13.37 -8.31
C ILE A 208 -17.94 -14.41 -7.51
N GLY A 209 -18.52 -15.61 -7.28
CA GLY A 209 -17.81 -16.69 -6.60
C GLY A 209 -16.59 -17.18 -7.36
N ASP A 210 -16.64 -17.19 -8.70
CA ASP A 210 -15.48 -17.52 -9.54
C ASP A 210 -14.36 -16.49 -9.38
N ALA A 211 -14.70 -15.20 -9.30
CA ALA A 211 -13.74 -14.12 -9.05
C ALA A 211 -13.08 -14.25 -7.67
N GLU A 212 -13.85 -14.57 -6.62
CA GLU A 212 -13.31 -14.81 -5.28
C GLU A 212 -12.37 -16.02 -5.23
N ARG A 213 -12.73 -17.14 -5.89
CA ARG A 213 -11.85 -18.31 -6.04
C ARG A 213 -10.59 -17.99 -6.84
N ASN A 214 -10.72 -17.20 -7.90
CA ASN A 214 -9.59 -16.75 -8.69
C ASN A 214 -8.65 -15.86 -7.87
N ALA A 215 -9.19 -14.92 -7.11
CA ALA A 215 -8.42 -14.09 -6.19
C ALA A 215 -7.73 -14.94 -5.12
N ALA A 216 -8.41 -15.94 -4.52
CA ALA A 216 -7.79 -16.86 -3.57
C ALA A 216 -6.58 -17.59 -4.18
N ARG A 217 -6.68 -18.08 -5.42
CA ARG A 217 -5.55 -18.67 -6.16
C ARG A 217 -4.40 -17.68 -6.34
N VAL A 218 -4.69 -16.47 -6.82
CA VAL A 218 -3.68 -15.42 -7.09
C VAL A 218 -2.97 -15.01 -5.80
N PHE A 219 -3.73 -14.75 -4.73
CA PHE A 219 -3.21 -14.30 -3.43
C PHE A 219 -2.72 -15.46 -2.54
N GLY A 220 -2.85 -16.71 -2.97
CA GLY A 220 -2.39 -17.88 -2.25
C GLY A 220 -3.16 -18.17 -0.96
N ALA A 221 -4.43 -17.78 -0.92
CA ALA A 221 -5.33 -18.06 0.19
C ALA A 221 -6.12 -19.35 -0.07
N ASP A 222 -6.62 -19.98 0.99
CA ASP A 222 -7.58 -21.08 0.86
C ASP A 222 -8.98 -20.54 0.52
N SER A 223 -9.29 -19.33 0.97
CA SER A 223 -10.53 -18.62 0.65
C SER A 223 -10.30 -17.11 0.60
N THR A 224 -11.06 -16.41 -0.22
CA THR A 224 -11.04 -14.95 -0.32
C THR A 224 -12.46 -14.42 -0.40
N TYR A 225 -12.73 -13.33 0.33
CA TYR A 225 -14.02 -12.64 0.33
C TYR A 225 -13.85 -11.21 -0.20
N PHE A 226 -14.73 -10.79 -1.10
CA PHE A 226 -14.76 -9.42 -1.60
C PHE A 226 -15.57 -8.51 -0.67
N VAL A 227 -14.96 -7.42 -0.22
CA VAL A 227 -15.58 -6.45 0.71
C VAL A 227 -15.65 -5.08 0.02
N VAL A 228 -16.84 -4.49 0.00
CA VAL A 228 -17.11 -3.20 -0.69
C VAL A 228 -17.34 -2.02 0.28
N HIS A 229 -16.95 -2.16 1.55
CA HIS A 229 -17.03 -1.10 2.56
C HIS A 229 -15.67 -0.83 3.22
N GLY A 230 -14.61 -1.07 2.46
CA GLY A 230 -13.22 -0.90 2.86
C GLY A 230 -12.77 -1.89 3.91
N ASP A 231 -11.48 -1.84 4.18
CA ASP A 231 -10.80 -2.74 5.10
C ASP A 231 -11.21 -2.52 6.54
N SER A 232 -11.69 -1.30 6.84
CA SER A 232 -12.33 -1.03 8.11
C SER A 232 -13.49 -1.98 8.40
N THR A 233 -14.19 -2.46 7.38
CA THR A 233 -15.27 -3.46 7.51
C THR A 233 -14.70 -4.87 7.54
N ALA A 234 -13.65 -5.14 6.75
CA ALA A 234 -12.91 -6.39 6.79
C ALA A 234 -12.36 -6.72 8.18
N ASP A 235 -11.68 -5.78 8.85
CA ASP A 235 -11.14 -5.97 10.20
C ASP A 235 -12.23 -6.27 11.22
N ARG A 236 -13.33 -5.49 11.17
CA ARG A 236 -14.51 -5.68 12.04
C ARG A 236 -15.12 -7.05 11.83
N MET A 237 -15.24 -7.49 10.57
CA MET A 237 -15.78 -8.78 10.21
C MET A 237 -14.89 -9.92 10.71
N VAL A 238 -13.57 -9.86 10.48
CA VAL A 238 -12.62 -10.89 10.94
C VAL A 238 -12.61 -10.98 12.47
N CYS A 239 -12.61 -9.84 13.16
CA CYS A 239 -12.76 -9.80 14.61
C CYS A 239 -14.09 -10.43 15.05
N HIS A 240 -15.22 -10.04 14.44
CA HIS A 240 -16.54 -10.57 14.79
C HIS A 240 -16.69 -12.07 14.52
N ALA A 241 -16.01 -12.61 13.51
CA ALA A 241 -16.07 -14.02 13.17
C ALA A 241 -15.30 -14.91 14.18
N GLY A 242 -14.36 -14.34 14.94
CA GLY A 242 -13.46 -15.08 15.82
C GLY A 242 -13.50 -14.72 17.30
N VAL A 243 -14.26 -13.69 17.69
CA VAL A 243 -14.28 -13.13 19.05
C VAL A 243 -15.72 -12.96 19.53
N THR A 244 -16.02 -13.48 20.71
CA THR A 244 -17.30 -13.35 21.38
C THR A 244 -17.20 -12.48 22.63
N GLN A 245 -18.32 -12.31 23.32
CA GLN A 245 -18.38 -11.43 24.49
C GLN A 245 -17.46 -11.95 25.60
N ASP A 246 -16.67 -11.04 26.14
CA ASP A 246 -15.75 -11.28 27.25
C ASP A 246 -14.60 -12.27 26.93
N ASP A 247 -14.35 -12.60 25.66
CA ASP A 247 -13.16 -13.33 25.23
C ASP A 247 -11.88 -12.48 25.35
N LEU A 248 -10.78 -13.09 25.77
CA LEU A 248 -9.46 -12.46 25.76
C LEU A 248 -8.89 -12.40 24.34
N VAL A 249 -8.30 -11.26 23.99
CA VAL A 249 -7.67 -11.04 22.69
C VAL A 249 -6.39 -10.24 22.81
N LEU A 250 -5.38 -10.56 21.99
CA LEU A 250 -4.12 -9.84 21.91
C LEU A 250 -4.19 -8.82 20.77
N VAL A 251 -3.88 -7.56 21.03
CA VAL A 251 -4.10 -6.49 20.06
C VAL A 251 -2.87 -5.63 19.94
N ASP A 252 -2.32 -5.49 18.74
CA ASP A 252 -1.30 -4.49 18.46
C ASP A 252 -1.79 -3.10 18.89
N ARG A 253 -1.01 -2.40 19.73
CA ARG A 253 -1.37 -1.05 20.16
C ARG A 253 -1.38 -0.05 18.98
N ASN A 254 -0.66 -0.37 17.90
CA ASN A 254 -0.69 0.33 16.62
C ASN A 254 -1.83 -0.15 15.71
N CYS A 255 -2.91 -0.72 16.25
CA CYS A 255 -4.03 -1.15 15.43
C CYS A 255 -4.80 0.02 14.82
N HIS A 256 -5.36 -0.20 13.64
CA HIS A 256 -6.33 0.71 13.04
C HIS A 256 -7.62 0.77 13.89
N LYS A 257 -8.29 1.94 13.90
CA LYS A 257 -9.55 2.18 14.65
C LYS A 257 -10.64 1.14 14.42
N ALA A 258 -10.63 0.48 13.26
CA ALA A 258 -11.59 -0.56 12.93
C ALA A 258 -11.48 -1.79 13.84
N VAL A 259 -10.28 -2.14 14.28
CA VAL A 259 -10.06 -3.22 15.26
C VAL A 259 -10.77 -2.88 16.57
N TYR A 260 -10.58 -1.66 17.09
CA TYR A 260 -11.29 -1.18 18.27
C TYR A 260 -12.81 -1.20 18.10
N HIS A 261 -13.32 -0.81 16.93
CA HIS A 261 -14.74 -0.92 16.63
C HIS A 261 -15.22 -2.38 16.62
N GLY A 262 -14.41 -3.32 16.12
CA GLY A 262 -14.67 -4.75 16.18
C GLY A 262 -14.86 -5.21 17.63
N LEU A 263 -13.92 -4.86 18.51
CA LEU A 263 -13.99 -5.17 19.94
C LEU A 263 -15.19 -4.53 20.64
N THR A 264 -15.59 -3.34 20.19
CA THR A 264 -16.80 -2.66 20.69
C THR A 264 -18.07 -3.44 20.34
N ILE A 265 -18.12 -4.03 19.13
CA ILE A 265 -19.25 -4.82 18.65
C ILE A 265 -19.28 -6.20 19.33
N THR A 266 -18.14 -6.88 19.43
CA THR A 266 -18.07 -8.24 19.97
C THR A 266 -18.09 -8.30 21.49
N GLY A 267 -17.57 -7.27 22.17
CA GLY A 267 -17.33 -7.31 23.60
C GLY A 267 -16.03 -7.99 24.02
N GLY A 268 -15.10 -8.19 23.08
CA GLY A 268 -13.77 -8.73 23.37
C GLY A 268 -12.96 -7.85 24.34
N ARG A 269 -12.05 -8.50 25.08
CA ARG A 269 -11.27 -7.93 26.17
C ARG A 269 -9.79 -7.81 25.75
N PRO A 270 -9.35 -6.63 25.29
CA PRO A 270 -8.02 -6.50 24.70
C PRO A 270 -6.91 -6.47 25.76
N VAL A 271 -5.83 -7.19 25.45
CA VAL A 271 -4.50 -7.03 26.04
C VAL A 271 -3.58 -6.49 24.94
N TYR A 272 -3.02 -5.31 25.15
CA TYR A 272 -2.27 -4.63 24.10
C TYR A 272 -0.82 -5.12 24.01
N LEU A 273 -0.38 -5.40 22.79
CA LEU A 273 1.01 -5.64 22.44
C LEU A 273 1.64 -4.29 22.06
N VAL A 274 2.63 -3.85 22.83
CA VAL A 274 3.19 -2.49 22.69
C VAL A 274 4.39 -2.52 21.72
N PRO A 275 4.31 -1.82 20.58
CA PRO A 275 5.42 -1.69 19.64
C PRO A 275 6.54 -0.77 20.15
N THR A 276 7.72 -0.89 19.54
CA THR A 276 8.85 0.03 19.78
C THR A 276 8.70 1.34 19.01
N ARG A 277 9.53 2.34 19.32
CA ARG A 277 9.67 3.59 18.56
C ARG A 277 11.14 3.97 18.45
N ASN A 278 11.47 4.88 17.54
CA ASN A 278 12.82 5.42 17.38
C ASN A 278 12.86 6.93 17.61
N GLY A 279 14.06 7.51 17.50
CA GLY A 279 14.32 8.94 17.73
C GLY A 279 13.64 9.92 16.77
N TYR A 280 13.12 9.45 15.63
CA TYR A 280 12.27 10.26 14.75
C TYR A 280 10.80 10.26 15.21
N GLY A 281 10.42 9.38 16.14
CA GLY A 281 9.04 9.11 16.49
C GLY A 281 8.34 8.17 15.50
N LEU A 282 9.08 7.43 14.68
CA LEU A 282 8.49 6.39 13.83
C LEU A 282 8.07 5.21 14.68
N MET A 283 6.97 4.56 14.29
CA MET A 283 6.54 3.33 14.95
C MET A 283 7.38 2.15 14.46
N GLY A 284 8.01 1.47 15.40
CA GLY A 284 8.78 0.26 15.19
C GLY A 284 7.92 -1.01 15.24
N PRO A 285 8.55 -2.16 15.04
CA PRO A 285 7.87 -3.43 15.23
C PRO A 285 7.67 -3.72 16.72
N ILE A 286 6.69 -4.58 17.02
CA ILE A 286 6.61 -5.28 18.31
C ILE A 286 7.82 -6.23 18.42
N PRO A 287 8.65 -6.13 19.47
CA PRO A 287 9.81 -7.00 19.62
C PRO A 287 9.41 -8.48 19.69
N PRO A 288 10.19 -9.42 19.11
CA PRO A 288 9.92 -10.86 19.20
C PRO A 288 9.71 -11.36 20.63
N ALA A 289 10.47 -10.83 21.59
CA ALA A 289 10.36 -11.17 23.01
C ALA A 289 8.99 -10.81 23.62
N ALA A 290 8.27 -9.83 23.05
CA ALA A 290 6.92 -9.46 23.50
C ALA A 290 5.81 -10.32 22.86
N LEU A 291 6.16 -11.16 21.87
CA LEU A 291 5.22 -12.02 21.15
C LEU A 291 5.24 -13.47 21.65
N THR A 292 6.14 -13.84 22.58
CA THR A 292 6.21 -15.20 23.11
C THR A 292 5.01 -15.54 23.99
N ALA A 293 4.74 -16.83 24.18
CA ALA A 293 3.66 -17.29 25.04
C ALA A 293 3.83 -16.83 26.51
N GLU A 294 5.07 -16.78 27.00
CA GLU A 294 5.36 -16.31 28.35
C GLU A 294 5.06 -14.81 28.50
N ALA A 295 5.43 -14.00 27.50
CA ALA A 295 5.16 -12.57 27.49
C ALA A 295 3.66 -12.28 27.36
N ALA A 296 2.95 -12.99 26.48
CA ALA A 296 1.50 -12.89 26.35
C ALA A 296 0.80 -13.26 27.67
N ALA A 297 1.20 -14.36 28.31
CA ALA A 297 0.65 -14.78 29.60
C ALA A 297 0.95 -13.76 30.71
N ALA A 298 2.12 -13.11 30.69
CA ALA A 298 2.44 -12.01 31.62
C ALA A 298 1.54 -10.79 31.39
N GLY A 299 1.41 -10.34 30.14
CA GLY A 299 0.52 -9.23 29.78
C GLY A 299 -0.94 -9.47 30.17
N ILE A 300 -1.43 -10.71 30.03
CA ILE A 300 -2.78 -11.08 30.48
C ILE A 300 -2.91 -10.99 32.00
N ARG A 301 -1.95 -11.54 32.76
CA ARG A 301 -1.99 -11.47 34.24
C ARG A 301 -1.97 -10.04 34.76
N ASP A 302 -1.24 -9.16 34.09
CA ASP A 302 -1.06 -7.77 34.52
C ASP A 302 -2.18 -6.84 33.99
N SER A 303 -3.00 -7.31 33.05
CA SER A 303 -4.05 -6.49 32.43
C SER A 303 -5.30 -6.37 33.32
N PRO A 304 -5.73 -5.15 33.68
CA PRO A 304 -7.01 -4.92 34.34
C PRO A 304 -8.20 -5.40 33.50
N LEU A 305 -8.05 -5.38 32.17
CA LEU A 305 -9.12 -5.81 31.27
C LEU A 305 -9.27 -7.32 31.22
N ALA A 306 -8.36 -8.12 31.77
CA ALA A 306 -8.51 -9.57 31.82
C ALA A 306 -9.52 -10.04 32.89
N GLU A 307 -9.86 -9.19 33.88
CA GLU A 307 -10.73 -9.57 34.98
C GLU A 307 -12.19 -9.84 34.55
N GLY A 308 -12.63 -11.08 34.60
CA GLY A 308 -13.97 -11.48 34.15
C GLY A 308 -14.02 -11.89 32.69
N ALA A 309 -12.86 -12.21 32.10
CA ALA A 309 -12.82 -12.98 30.88
C ALA A 309 -13.50 -14.35 31.04
N THR A 310 -14.13 -14.82 29.96
CA THR A 310 -14.81 -16.12 29.95
C THR A 310 -13.82 -17.29 30.09
N ASP A 311 -12.64 -17.15 29.46
CA ASP A 311 -11.55 -18.12 29.49
C ASP A 311 -10.21 -17.37 29.69
N PRO A 312 -9.23 -17.95 30.43
CA PRO A 312 -7.89 -17.36 30.57
C PRO A 312 -7.04 -17.38 29.28
N GLU A 313 -7.36 -18.22 28.30
CA GLU A 313 -6.62 -18.33 27.04
C GLU A 313 -7.16 -17.35 25.99
N PRO A 314 -6.28 -16.55 25.32
CA PRO A 314 -6.72 -15.64 24.29
C PRO A 314 -7.12 -16.40 23.01
N VAL A 315 -8.22 -15.98 22.38
CA VAL A 315 -8.79 -16.69 21.22
C VAL A 315 -8.33 -16.14 19.86
N TYR A 316 -7.71 -14.95 19.88
CA TYR A 316 -7.40 -14.17 18.69
C TYR A 316 -6.27 -13.17 18.97
N ALA A 317 -5.38 -12.99 17.99
CA ALA A 317 -4.41 -11.89 17.96
C ALA A 317 -4.52 -11.10 16.66
N VAL A 318 -4.28 -9.79 16.72
CA VAL A 318 -4.17 -8.92 15.53
C VAL A 318 -2.90 -8.09 15.55
N ILE A 319 -2.20 -8.07 14.41
CA ILE A 319 -0.95 -7.33 14.18
C ILE A 319 -1.08 -6.53 12.88
N THR A 320 -0.70 -5.26 12.88
CA THR A 320 -0.66 -4.46 11.65
C THR A 320 0.64 -4.73 10.90
N ASN A 321 0.55 -5.28 9.67
CA ASN A 321 1.71 -5.68 8.87
C ASN A 321 1.53 -5.35 7.37
N SER A 322 2.32 -4.49 6.76
CA SER A 322 3.38 -3.68 7.36
C SER A 322 2.84 -2.53 8.21
N THR A 323 3.71 -1.93 9.01
CA THR A 323 3.40 -0.64 9.63
C THR A 323 3.20 0.43 8.56
N TYR A 324 2.61 1.57 8.95
CA TYR A 324 2.38 2.69 8.04
C TYR A 324 3.66 3.15 7.33
N ASP A 325 4.77 3.23 8.08
CA ASP A 325 6.09 3.66 7.62
C ASP A 325 6.88 2.56 6.88
N GLY A 326 6.26 1.39 6.64
CA GLY A 326 6.84 0.33 5.81
C GLY A 326 7.70 -0.69 6.54
N LEU A 327 7.48 -0.93 7.83
CA LEU A 327 8.16 -2.02 8.53
C LEU A 327 7.37 -3.32 8.36
N CYS A 328 7.97 -4.26 7.64
CA CYS A 328 7.40 -5.55 7.28
C CYS A 328 7.97 -6.63 8.21
N TYR A 329 7.10 -7.29 8.97
CA TYR A 329 7.50 -8.36 9.88
C TYR A 329 7.86 -9.65 9.12
N ASP A 330 8.70 -10.53 9.68
CA ASP A 330 8.66 -11.96 9.34
C ASP A 330 7.32 -12.52 9.84
N ALA A 331 6.33 -12.57 8.94
CA ALA A 331 4.97 -13.01 9.27
C ALA A 331 4.95 -14.48 9.73
N VAL A 332 5.86 -15.31 9.22
CA VAL A 332 6.01 -16.70 9.66
C VAL A 332 6.53 -16.73 11.10
N ARG A 333 7.57 -15.95 11.42
CA ARG A 333 8.08 -15.86 12.80
C ARG A 333 7.06 -15.29 13.77
N VAL A 334 6.30 -14.28 13.38
CA VAL A 334 5.17 -13.74 14.17
C VAL A 334 4.12 -14.82 14.43
N ALA A 335 3.76 -15.61 13.41
CA ALA A 335 2.80 -16.70 13.55
C ALA A 335 3.31 -17.86 14.41
N GLU A 336 4.61 -18.17 14.40
CA GLU A 336 5.22 -19.14 15.32
C GLU A 336 5.09 -18.68 16.77
N LEU A 337 5.44 -17.42 17.04
CA LEU A 337 5.46 -16.85 18.39
C LEU A 337 4.04 -16.70 18.95
N LEU A 338 3.16 -15.98 18.24
CA LEU A 338 1.79 -15.75 18.69
C LEU A 338 0.91 -17.00 18.55
N GLY A 339 1.17 -17.87 17.57
CA GLY A 339 0.44 -19.13 17.42
C GLY A 339 0.55 -20.04 18.64
N ALA A 340 1.62 -19.92 19.44
CA ALA A 340 1.72 -20.62 20.71
C ALA A 340 0.71 -20.14 21.76
N SER A 341 0.19 -18.91 21.61
CA SER A 341 -0.76 -18.28 22.54
C SER A 341 -2.20 -18.26 22.02
N VAL A 342 -2.38 -18.08 20.70
CA VAL A 342 -3.70 -17.92 20.09
C VAL A 342 -3.92 -18.92 18.95
N PRO A 343 -5.15 -19.40 18.74
CA PRO A 343 -5.47 -20.28 17.62
C PRO A 343 -5.75 -19.51 16.32
N ARG A 344 -5.99 -18.19 16.38
CA ARG A 344 -6.28 -17.32 15.23
C ARG A 344 -5.38 -16.10 15.23
N LEU A 345 -4.75 -15.81 14.09
CA LEU A 345 -3.91 -14.64 13.89
C LEU A 345 -4.46 -13.82 12.72
N HIS A 346 -4.74 -12.55 12.94
CA HIS A 346 -5.10 -11.60 11.91
C HIS A 346 -3.93 -10.65 11.66
N LEU A 347 -3.39 -10.68 10.45
CA LEU A 347 -2.48 -9.66 9.96
C LEU A 347 -3.30 -8.60 9.20
N ASP A 348 -3.40 -7.41 9.75
CA ASP A 348 -3.97 -6.26 9.04
C ASP A 348 -2.93 -5.77 8.01
N GLU A 349 -3.12 -6.20 6.77
CA GLU A 349 -2.25 -5.93 5.63
C GLU A 349 -2.81 -4.85 4.70
N ALA A 350 -3.57 -3.91 5.25
CA ALA A 350 -4.17 -2.80 4.52
C ALA A 350 -3.19 -2.08 3.59
N TRP A 351 -1.95 -1.92 4.04
CA TRP A 351 -0.88 -1.21 3.34
C TRP A 351 0.10 -2.13 2.61
N PHE A 352 -0.21 -3.43 2.48
CA PHE A 352 0.78 -4.43 2.06
C PHE A 352 0.25 -5.51 1.10
N ALA A 353 -0.85 -5.22 0.41
CA ALA A 353 -1.54 -6.14 -0.50
C ALA A 353 -0.69 -6.67 -1.67
N TYR A 354 0.42 -6.02 -2.02
CA TYR A 354 1.30 -6.40 -3.12
C TYR A 354 2.42 -7.39 -2.72
N ALA A 355 2.62 -7.65 -1.43
CA ALA A 355 3.81 -8.32 -0.92
C ALA A 355 4.07 -9.69 -1.56
N ARG A 356 3.01 -10.47 -1.77
CA ARG A 356 3.10 -11.82 -2.36
C ARG A 356 3.76 -11.83 -3.75
N PHE A 357 3.61 -10.76 -4.51
CA PHE A 357 3.97 -10.74 -5.92
C PHE A 357 5.42 -10.34 -6.17
N ASN A 358 6.21 -10.11 -5.12
CA ASN A 358 7.63 -9.82 -5.24
C ASN A 358 8.47 -10.71 -4.29
N PRO A 359 9.51 -11.40 -4.81
CA PRO A 359 10.40 -12.23 -3.98
C PRO A 359 11.08 -11.46 -2.82
N LEU A 360 11.25 -10.14 -2.94
CA LEU A 360 11.82 -9.30 -1.90
C LEU A 360 11.07 -9.44 -0.54
N TYR A 361 9.77 -9.71 -0.59
CA TYR A 361 8.91 -9.83 0.59
C TYR A 361 8.62 -11.27 0.99
N ALA A 362 9.44 -12.24 0.56
CA ALA A 362 9.30 -13.63 0.96
C ALA A 362 9.19 -13.76 2.50
N ARG A 363 8.21 -14.56 2.96
CA ARG A 363 7.84 -14.76 4.38
C ARG A 363 7.24 -13.54 5.11
N ARG A 364 7.06 -12.40 4.45
CA ARG A 364 6.66 -11.14 5.10
C ARG A 364 5.16 -10.87 5.14
N TYR A 365 4.34 -11.75 4.61
CA TYR A 365 2.89 -11.55 4.47
C TYR A 365 2.10 -12.77 4.96
N GLY A 366 0.86 -12.59 5.38
CA GLY A 366 0.06 -13.62 6.06
C GLY A 366 -0.18 -14.87 5.24
N MET A 367 -0.37 -14.73 3.93
CA MET A 367 -0.55 -15.89 3.04
C MET A 367 0.73 -16.71 2.81
N SER A 368 1.88 -16.29 3.34
CA SER A 368 3.10 -17.11 3.43
C SER A 368 3.12 -18.05 4.65
N VAL A 369 2.19 -17.88 5.60
CA VAL A 369 2.04 -18.74 6.78
C VAL A 369 1.17 -19.94 6.42
N ASP A 370 1.75 -20.92 5.75
CA ASP A 370 1.09 -22.18 5.40
C ASP A 370 1.74 -23.40 6.06
N ALA A 371 1.19 -24.58 5.79
CA ALA A 371 1.66 -25.84 6.36
C ALA A 371 3.11 -26.21 5.98
N SER A 372 3.66 -25.61 4.92
CA SER A 372 5.07 -25.79 4.54
C SER A 372 6.00 -24.93 5.40
N ALA A 373 5.51 -23.80 5.91
CA ALA A 373 6.25 -22.90 6.77
C ALA A 373 6.12 -23.29 8.26
N ILE A 374 4.91 -23.64 8.72
CA ILE A 374 4.63 -24.04 10.11
C ILE A 374 3.71 -25.26 10.10
N PRO A 375 4.04 -26.36 10.79
CA PRO A 375 3.17 -27.54 10.88
C PRO A 375 1.77 -27.20 11.43
N ASP A 376 0.74 -27.85 10.92
CA ASP A 376 -0.67 -27.57 11.24
C ASP A 376 -0.99 -27.70 12.74
N GLU A 377 -0.28 -28.55 13.48
CA GLU A 377 -0.45 -28.71 14.93
C GLU A 377 -0.05 -27.46 15.72
N LYS A 378 0.75 -26.57 15.11
CA LYS A 378 1.25 -25.33 15.71
C LYS A 378 0.78 -24.08 14.97
N ARG A 379 0.43 -24.17 13.69
CA ARG A 379 0.06 -23.02 12.86
C ARG A 379 -1.32 -22.48 13.26
N PRO A 380 -1.48 -21.19 13.57
CA PRO A 380 -2.81 -20.60 13.77
C PRO A 380 -3.54 -20.52 12.43
N THR A 381 -4.87 -20.38 12.47
CA THR A 381 -5.60 -19.92 11.28
C THR A 381 -5.26 -18.46 11.04
N VAL A 382 -4.83 -18.12 9.83
CA VAL A 382 -4.36 -16.78 9.48
C VAL A 382 -5.38 -16.06 8.62
N PHE A 383 -5.72 -14.84 9.02
CA PHE A 383 -6.48 -13.89 8.23
C PHE A 383 -5.54 -12.77 7.76
N ALA A 384 -5.64 -12.38 6.51
CA ALA A 384 -5.04 -11.14 6.00
C ALA A 384 -6.13 -10.24 5.43
N THR A 385 -6.26 -9.02 5.96
CA THR A 385 -7.17 -8.00 5.43
C THR A 385 -6.37 -7.02 4.58
N GLN A 386 -6.86 -6.70 3.40
CA GLN A 386 -6.13 -5.90 2.42
C GLN A 386 -7.02 -4.84 1.80
N SER A 387 -6.68 -3.57 2.03
CA SER A 387 -7.23 -2.42 1.32
C SER A 387 -6.72 -2.41 -0.13
N THR A 388 -7.38 -3.13 -1.03
CA THR A 388 -6.98 -3.22 -2.44
C THR A 388 -6.79 -1.84 -3.08
N HIS A 389 -7.62 -0.86 -2.72
CA HIS A 389 -7.55 0.50 -3.28
C HIS A 389 -6.38 1.37 -2.78
N LYS A 390 -5.65 0.97 -1.73
CA LYS A 390 -4.53 1.77 -1.21
C LYS A 390 -3.29 1.62 -2.08
N LEU A 391 -2.83 0.39 -2.25
CA LEU A 391 -1.57 0.10 -2.94
C LEU A 391 -1.70 -0.97 -4.03
N LEU A 392 -2.91 -1.45 -4.31
CA LEU A 392 -3.28 -2.06 -5.60
C LEU A 392 -4.19 -1.13 -6.41
N ALA A 393 -4.67 -1.58 -7.57
CA ALA A 393 -5.50 -0.79 -8.46
C ALA A 393 -6.98 -1.19 -8.34
N ALA A 394 -7.70 -0.57 -7.39
CA ALA A 394 -9.14 -0.76 -7.21
C ALA A 394 -9.83 0.54 -6.77
N PHE A 395 -11.16 0.63 -6.93
CA PHE A 395 -11.93 1.77 -6.44
C PHE A 395 -11.87 1.87 -4.91
N SER A 396 -11.90 3.09 -4.36
CA SER A 396 -12.00 3.30 -2.92
C SER A 396 -13.14 2.47 -2.32
N GLN A 397 -12.95 2.02 -1.08
CA GLN A 397 -13.80 1.04 -0.37
C GLN A 397 -13.70 -0.42 -0.86
N SER A 398 -12.96 -0.73 -1.94
CA SER A 398 -12.67 -2.11 -2.30
C SER A 398 -11.60 -2.71 -1.36
N SER A 399 -11.92 -3.85 -0.75
CA SER A 399 -11.04 -4.67 0.11
C SER A 399 -11.18 -6.17 -0.18
N MET A 400 -10.17 -6.93 0.22
CA MET A 400 -10.21 -8.39 0.24
C MET A 400 -9.89 -8.92 1.63
N VAL A 401 -10.56 -10.00 2.03
CA VAL A 401 -10.16 -10.82 3.19
C VAL A 401 -9.68 -12.15 2.69
N HIS A 402 -8.43 -12.48 3.00
CA HIS A 402 -7.79 -13.73 2.67
C HIS A 402 -7.69 -14.62 3.91
N ILE A 403 -7.99 -15.89 3.75
CA ILE A 403 -7.98 -16.87 4.84
C ILE A 403 -7.04 -18.00 4.47
N LYS A 404 -6.05 -18.26 5.32
CA LYS A 404 -5.26 -19.49 5.32
C LYS A 404 -5.66 -20.33 6.52
N ASN A 405 -6.45 -21.38 6.25
CA ASN A 405 -7.13 -22.17 7.25
C ASN A 405 -6.16 -23.08 8.01
N SER A 406 -6.43 -23.39 9.27
CA SER A 406 -5.69 -24.36 10.08
C SER A 406 -6.65 -25.27 10.86
N PRO A 407 -6.33 -26.57 11.03
CA PRO A 407 -7.13 -27.47 11.87
C PRO A 407 -7.27 -27.03 13.33
N ARG A 408 -6.39 -26.14 13.84
CA ARG A 408 -6.48 -25.61 15.21
C ARG A 408 -7.69 -24.72 15.44
N ALA A 409 -8.12 -23.97 14.43
CA ALA A 409 -9.30 -23.12 14.48
C ALA A 409 -9.90 -23.00 13.08
N PRO A 410 -10.56 -24.06 12.58
CA PRO A 410 -11.05 -24.09 11.22
C PRO A 410 -12.08 -23.00 10.99
N VAL A 411 -11.98 -22.32 9.84
CA VAL A 411 -12.99 -21.35 9.40
C VAL A 411 -13.97 -22.04 8.47
N GLU A 412 -15.15 -22.33 9.00
CA GLU A 412 -16.25 -22.89 8.22
C GLU A 412 -16.98 -21.79 7.44
N HIS A 413 -17.08 -21.97 6.12
CA HIS A 413 -17.67 -20.99 5.21
C HIS A 413 -19.04 -20.47 5.68
N ARG A 414 -19.93 -21.37 6.12
CA ARG A 414 -21.28 -20.98 6.56
C ARG A 414 -21.26 -20.02 7.76
N GLN A 415 -20.43 -20.29 8.76
CA GLN A 415 -20.34 -19.45 9.96
C GLN A 415 -19.70 -18.10 9.65
N PHE A 416 -18.63 -18.12 8.85
CA PHE A 416 -17.98 -16.88 8.43
C PHE A 416 -18.91 -16.02 7.57
N ASN A 417 -19.68 -16.64 6.67
CA ASN A 417 -20.60 -15.93 5.80
C ASN A 417 -21.76 -15.24 6.58
N GLU A 418 -22.27 -15.86 7.65
CA GLU A 418 -23.24 -15.16 8.53
C GLU A 418 -22.65 -13.85 9.08
N THR A 419 -21.38 -13.86 9.46
CA THR A 419 -20.70 -12.64 9.92
C THR A 419 -20.47 -11.65 8.79
N PHE A 420 -20.07 -12.13 7.61
CA PHE A 420 -19.93 -11.29 6.41
C PHE A 420 -21.23 -10.56 6.08
N MET A 421 -22.37 -11.26 6.07
CA MET A 421 -23.69 -10.69 5.79
C MET A 421 -24.13 -9.65 6.83
N MET A 422 -23.67 -9.73 8.08
CA MET A 422 -23.95 -8.70 9.10
C MET A 422 -23.29 -7.34 8.79
N HIS A 423 -22.18 -7.36 8.04
CA HIS A 423 -21.37 -6.16 7.77
C HIS A 423 -21.46 -5.68 6.31
N ALA A 424 -21.92 -6.54 5.40
CA ALA A 424 -22.05 -6.23 3.98
C ALA A 424 -23.37 -5.52 3.64
N THR A 425 -23.39 -4.77 2.53
CA THR A 425 -24.64 -4.24 1.95
C THR A 425 -25.32 -5.31 1.10
N THR A 426 -26.65 -5.38 1.17
CA THR A 426 -27.46 -6.24 0.28
C THR A 426 -27.51 -5.74 -1.17
N SER A 427 -26.94 -4.57 -1.45
CA SER A 427 -26.85 -3.95 -2.77
C SER A 427 -25.43 -3.44 -3.01
N PRO A 428 -24.45 -4.33 -3.26
CA PRO A 428 -23.08 -3.94 -3.52
C PRO A 428 -22.97 -3.26 -4.88
N MET A 429 -22.08 -2.27 -5.00
CA MET A 429 -21.79 -1.62 -6.27
C MET A 429 -20.92 -2.55 -7.14
N TYR A 430 -21.50 -3.14 -8.18
CA TYR A 430 -20.82 -4.13 -9.04
C TYR A 430 -19.54 -3.60 -9.70
N PRO A 431 -19.41 -2.31 -10.09
CA PRO A 431 -18.14 -1.75 -10.52
C PRO A 431 -16.98 -1.92 -9.51
N MET A 432 -17.28 -1.93 -8.21
CA MET A 432 -16.26 -2.18 -7.18
C MET A 432 -15.82 -3.65 -7.16
N LEU A 433 -16.77 -4.59 -7.30
CA LEU A 433 -16.46 -6.02 -7.44
C LEU A 433 -15.62 -6.28 -8.70
N ALA A 434 -15.94 -5.61 -9.81
CA ALA A 434 -15.13 -5.67 -11.02
C ALA A 434 -13.73 -5.10 -10.79
N SER A 435 -13.59 -4.01 -10.03
CA SER A 435 -12.26 -3.48 -9.71
C SER A 435 -11.43 -4.43 -8.84
N LEU A 436 -12.06 -5.19 -7.92
CA LEU A 436 -11.40 -6.23 -7.12
C LEU A 436 -10.94 -7.40 -8.00
N ASP A 437 -11.81 -7.88 -8.88
CA ASP A 437 -11.50 -8.96 -9.82
C ASP A 437 -10.39 -8.57 -10.81
N VAL A 438 -10.43 -7.34 -11.32
CA VAL A 438 -9.38 -6.76 -12.18
C VAL A 438 -8.08 -6.58 -11.41
N ALA A 439 -8.10 -6.11 -10.16
CA ALA A 439 -6.90 -6.00 -9.34
C ALA A 439 -6.21 -7.36 -9.16
N ALA A 440 -6.98 -8.43 -8.89
CA ALA A 440 -6.43 -9.78 -8.83
C ALA A 440 -5.86 -10.22 -10.18
N GLY A 441 -6.56 -9.96 -11.29
CA GLY A 441 -6.08 -10.26 -12.64
C GLY A 441 -4.78 -9.53 -13.01
N MET A 442 -4.62 -8.27 -12.59
CA MET A 442 -3.40 -7.49 -12.82
C MET A 442 -2.18 -8.06 -12.08
N MET A 443 -2.40 -8.68 -10.92
CA MET A 443 -1.34 -9.26 -10.09
C MET A 443 -1.01 -10.73 -10.45
N ASP A 444 -1.79 -11.36 -11.34
CA ASP A 444 -1.61 -12.77 -11.69
C ASP A 444 -0.40 -13.00 -12.62
N GLY A 445 0.39 -14.02 -12.29
CA GLY A 445 1.57 -14.40 -13.05
C GLY A 445 2.66 -13.32 -13.10
N ALA A 446 3.28 -13.15 -14.27
CA ALA A 446 4.43 -12.26 -14.45
C ALA A 446 4.07 -10.77 -14.30
N GLY A 447 2.80 -10.40 -14.56
CA GLY A 447 2.33 -9.02 -14.45
C GLY A 447 2.48 -8.44 -13.04
N GLY A 448 2.16 -9.21 -12.01
CA GLY A 448 2.28 -8.76 -10.61
C GLY A 448 3.71 -8.48 -10.19
N GLN A 449 4.66 -9.33 -10.59
CA GLN A 449 6.08 -9.11 -10.33
C GLN A 449 6.58 -7.88 -11.09
N TRP A 450 6.22 -7.73 -12.36
CA TRP A 450 6.62 -6.57 -13.17
C TRP A 450 6.16 -5.24 -12.57
N LEU A 451 4.90 -5.18 -12.12
CA LEU A 451 4.32 -3.98 -11.51
C LEU A 451 5.01 -3.61 -10.18
N THR A 452 5.30 -4.61 -9.34
CA THR A 452 6.00 -4.37 -8.07
C THR A 452 7.47 -4.01 -8.28
N ASP A 453 8.16 -4.67 -9.22
CA ASP A 453 9.53 -4.34 -9.60
C ASP A 453 9.67 -2.89 -10.08
N GLU A 454 8.69 -2.39 -10.84
CA GLU A 454 8.69 -1.01 -11.31
C GLU A 454 8.57 -0.01 -10.15
N ALA A 455 7.64 -0.24 -9.22
CA ALA A 455 7.46 0.61 -8.04
C ALA A 455 8.72 0.63 -7.15
N ILE A 456 9.30 -0.55 -6.87
CA ILE A 456 10.55 -0.68 -6.11
C ILE A 456 11.70 0.03 -6.81
N THR A 457 11.83 -0.15 -8.13
CA THR A 457 12.89 0.48 -8.92
C THR A 457 12.84 2.00 -8.83
N GLU A 458 11.65 2.61 -8.97
CA GLU A 458 11.53 4.06 -8.91
C GLU A 458 11.76 4.60 -7.49
N ALA A 459 11.33 3.88 -6.45
CA ALA A 459 11.60 4.24 -5.06
C ALA A 459 13.11 4.20 -4.73
N VAL A 460 13.81 3.14 -5.15
CA VAL A 460 15.26 3.00 -4.98
C VAL A 460 16.01 4.09 -5.73
N ARG A 461 15.61 4.40 -6.97
CA ARG A 461 16.22 5.49 -7.75
C ARG A 461 16.09 6.83 -7.06
N PHE A 462 14.93 7.14 -6.51
CA PHE A 462 14.73 8.37 -5.74
C PHE A 462 15.63 8.41 -4.49
N ARG A 463 15.65 7.32 -3.70
CA ARG A 463 16.53 7.18 -2.52
C ARG A 463 18.01 7.39 -2.86
N GLN A 464 18.49 6.75 -3.93
CA GLN A 464 19.87 6.95 -4.40
C GLN A 464 20.11 8.38 -4.90
N ALA A 465 19.14 9.00 -5.58
CA ALA A 465 19.28 10.36 -6.08
C ALA A 465 19.39 11.39 -4.94
N VAL A 466 18.59 11.25 -3.88
CA VAL A 466 18.69 12.08 -2.66
C VAL A 466 20.06 11.93 -2.03
N ALA A 467 20.51 10.69 -1.79
CA ALA A 467 21.81 10.41 -1.18
C ALA A 467 23.00 10.96 -2.01
N ARG A 468 22.99 10.75 -3.34
CA ARG A 468 24.02 11.29 -4.26
C ARG A 468 24.01 12.81 -4.28
N LEU A 469 22.85 13.45 -4.27
CA LEU A 469 22.75 14.91 -4.26
C LEU A 469 23.29 15.49 -2.96
N GLY A 470 22.96 14.91 -1.82
CA GLY A 470 23.55 15.28 -0.51
C GLY A 470 25.08 15.22 -0.55
N ARG A 471 25.66 14.09 -1.00
CA ARG A 471 27.13 13.95 -1.16
C ARG A 471 27.74 15.01 -2.07
N ARG A 472 27.09 15.32 -3.20
CA ARG A 472 27.56 16.35 -4.14
C ARG A 472 27.54 17.75 -3.53
N ILE A 473 26.52 18.07 -2.73
CA ILE A 473 26.43 19.34 -1.99
C ILE A 473 27.59 19.45 -1.00
N THR A 474 27.81 18.42 -0.18
CA THR A 474 28.91 18.39 0.79
C THR A 474 30.27 18.49 0.09
N ALA A 475 30.48 17.76 -1.01
CA ALA A 475 31.74 17.74 -1.75
C ALA A 475 32.04 19.04 -2.50
N ALA A 476 31.01 19.78 -2.95
CA ALA A 476 31.20 21.05 -3.65
C ALA A 476 31.79 22.14 -2.73
N ALA A 477 31.50 22.07 -1.43
CA ALA A 477 32.00 22.99 -0.40
C ALA A 477 31.82 24.49 -0.74
N ASP A 478 30.80 24.82 -1.56
CA ASP A 478 30.47 26.16 -2.04
C ASP A 478 29.22 26.76 -1.38
N ARG A 479 28.58 25.98 -0.48
CA ARG A 479 27.34 26.30 0.24
C ARG A 479 27.26 25.48 1.54
N PRO A 480 26.31 25.77 2.44
CA PRO A 480 26.07 24.93 3.62
C PRO A 480 25.84 23.46 3.25
N ASP A 481 26.49 22.55 3.98
CA ASP A 481 26.62 21.12 3.64
C ASP A 481 25.39 20.25 3.96
N TRP A 482 24.35 20.83 4.54
CA TRP A 482 23.11 20.14 4.87
C TRP A 482 22.28 19.82 3.61
N PHE A 483 21.61 18.66 3.62
CA PHE A 483 20.54 18.32 2.69
C PHE A 483 19.55 17.37 3.37
N PHE A 484 18.43 17.08 2.70
CA PHE A 484 17.51 16.04 3.11
C PHE A 484 18.15 14.65 2.91
N GLY A 485 17.73 13.70 3.73
CA GLY A 485 18.08 12.29 3.60
C GLY A 485 16.85 11.42 3.34
N THR A 486 17.07 10.13 3.33
CA THR A 486 16.02 9.11 3.34
C THR A 486 16.34 8.11 4.44
N TRP A 487 15.33 7.68 5.17
CA TRP A 487 15.49 6.67 6.22
C TRP A 487 15.71 5.30 5.57
N GLN A 488 16.94 4.79 5.68
CA GLN A 488 17.44 3.56 5.06
C GLN A 488 18.86 3.24 5.59
N PRO A 489 19.44 2.07 5.27
CA PRO A 489 20.84 1.77 5.58
C PRO A 489 21.82 2.70 4.86
N ASP A 490 22.92 3.06 5.52
CA ASP A 490 24.01 3.85 4.91
C ASP A 490 24.81 3.01 3.90
N THR A 491 25.02 1.74 4.22
CA THR A 491 25.77 0.78 3.42
C THR A 491 25.01 -0.53 3.30
N VAL A 492 25.19 -1.23 2.19
CA VAL A 492 24.63 -2.56 1.94
C VAL A 492 25.74 -3.53 1.54
N THR A 493 25.50 -4.83 1.75
CA THR A 493 26.45 -5.88 1.38
C THR A 493 25.80 -6.82 0.38
N ASP A 494 26.49 -7.11 -0.72
CA ASP A 494 26.09 -8.17 -1.64
C ASP A 494 26.41 -9.54 -1.03
N PRO A 495 25.41 -10.38 -0.72
CA PRO A 495 25.65 -11.66 -0.06
C PRO A 495 26.36 -12.67 -0.97
N HIS A 496 26.36 -12.49 -2.29
CA HIS A 496 27.00 -13.42 -3.23
C HIS A 496 28.50 -13.16 -3.35
N THR A 497 28.90 -11.90 -3.31
CA THR A 497 30.30 -11.48 -3.50
C THR A 497 30.99 -11.04 -2.21
N GLY A 498 30.22 -10.73 -1.16
CA GLY A 498 30.70 -10.11 0.07
C GLY A 498 31.12 -8.64 -0.10
N ALA A 499 30.89 -8.05 -1.27
CA ALA A 499 31.23 -6.67 -1.54
C ALA A 499 30.30 -5.71 -0.79
N ARG A 500 30.89 -4.75 -0.09
CA ARG A 500 30.16 -3.69 0.61
C ARG A 500 30.10 -2.43 -0.23
N PHE A 501 28.91 -1.87 -0.36
CA PHE A 501 28.65 -0.65 -1.11
C PHE A 501 28.04 0.39 -0.20
N GLU A 502 28.41 1.64 -0.43
CA GLU A 502 27.60 2.77 -0.02
C GLU A 502 26.23 2.68 -0.72
N PHE A 503 25.13 2.93 -0.02
CA PHE A 503 23.78 2.77 -0.57
C PHE A 503 23.60 3.56 -1.88
N ALA A 504 24.14 4.78 -1.92
CA ALA A 504 24.08 5.67 -3.08
C ALA A 504 24.73 5.08 -4.34
N ASP A 505 25.70 4.18 -4.20
CA ASP A 505 26.52 3.65 -5.28
C ASP A 505 26.30 2.14 -5.51
N ALA A 506 25.48 1.52 -4.65
CA ALA A 506 25.11 0.12 -4.77
C ALA A 506 24.40 -0.18 -6.10
N PRO A 507 24.65 -1.35 -6.73
CA PRO A 507 23.94 -1.76 -7.93
C PRO A 507 22.42 -1.74 -7.72
N LEU A 508 21.68 -1.17 -8.67
CA LEU A 508 20.21 -1.12 -8.60
C LEU A 508 19.58 -2.51 -8.50
N ASP A 509 20.14 -3.48 -9.23
CA ASP A 509 19.65 -4.86 -9.19
C ASP A 509 19.81 -5.46 -7.79
N LEU A 510 20.94 -5.24 -7.12
CA LEU A 510 21.15 -5.67 -5.73
C LEU A 510 20.05 -5.10 -4.82
N LEU A 511 19.84 -3.78 -4.86
CA LEU A 511 18.87 -3.11 -3.99
C LEU A 511 17.42 -3.52 -4.27
N ARG A 512 17.05 -3.88 -5.51
CA ARG A 512 15.65 -4.24 -5.83
C ARG A 512 15.34 -5.72 -5.62
N THR A 513 16.34 -6.60 -5.53
CA THR A 513 16.12 -8.05 -5.42
C THR A 513 16.57 -8.67 -4.11
N GLU A 514 17.49 -8.05 -3.37
CA GLU A 514 18.10 -8.64 -2.17
C GLU A 514 17.42 -8.13 -0.88
N PRO A 515 16.67 -8.97 -0.15
CA PRO A 515 16.03 -8.57 1.12
C PRO A 515 17.04 -8.07 2.16
N GLY A 516 18.25 -8.66 2.19
CA GLY A 516 19.30 -8.27 3.13
C GLY A 516 19.71 -6.79 3.04
N CYS A 517 19.48 -6.13 1.91
CA CYS A 517 19.73 -4.69 1.75
C CYS A 517 18.77 -3.81 2.55
N TRP A 518 17.68 -4.38 3.09
CA TRP A 518 16.59 -3.65 3.74
C TRP A 518 16.24 -4.18 5.12
N THR A 519 16.84 -5.31 5.53
CA THR A 519 16.67 -5.88 6.86
C THR A 519 17.15 -4.92 7.93
N LEU A 520 16.40 -4.81 9.02
CA LEU A 520 16.80 -4.06 10.21
C LEU A 520 17.74 -4.93 11.06
N GLU A 521 19.05 -4.79 10.82
CA GLU A 521 20.09 -5.52 11.56
C GLU A 521 20.06 -5.19 13.07
N PRO A 522 20.16 -6.18 13.97
CA PRO A 522 20.11 -5.92 15.41
C PRO A 522 21.16 -4.89 15.87
N GLY A 523 20.69 -3.79 16.46
CA GLY A 523 21.53 -2.74 17.01
C GLY A 523 22.08 -1.74 15.99
N ALA A 524 21.64 -1.78 14.72
CA ALA A 524 22.09 -0.81 13.73
C ALA A 524 21.50 0.59 13.97
N ASP A 525 22.39 1.58 13.87
CA ASP A 525 22.09 2.97 14.24
C ASP A 525 21.07 3.63 13.32
N TRP A 526 21.03 3.27 12.04
CA TRP A 526 20.22 3.94 11.03
C TRP A 526 18.71 3.80 11.27
N HIS A 527 18.26 2.68 11.85
CA HIS A 527 16.84 2.46 12.15
C HIS A 527 16.47 2.82 13.59
N GLY A 528 17.40 2.74 14.54
CA GLY A 528 17.20 3.23 15.91
C GLY A 528 16.23 2.40 16.76
N PHE A 529 16.03 1.12 16.43
CA PHE A 529 15.16 0.21 17.20
C PHE A 529 16.00 -0.82 17.95
N ALA A 530 15.60 -1.11 19.19
CA ALA A 530 16.23 -2.12 20.04
C ALA A 530 15.43 -3.43 20.06
N GLY A 531 16.07 -4.51 20.49
CA GLY A 531 15.40 -5.79 20.77
C GLY A 531 14.93 -6.58 19.54
N LEU A 532 15.52 -6.34 18.37
CA LEU A 532 15.23 -7.09 17.15
C LEU A 532 16.07 -8.38 17.06
N GLU A 533 15.44 -9.44 16.56
CA GLU A 533 16.14 -10.63 16.05
C GLU A 533 16.63 -10.34 14.62
N ASP A 534 17.73 -10.98 14.21
CA ASP A 534 18.22 -10.88 12.83
C ASP A 534 17.16 -11.37 11.83
N GLY A 535 17.00 -10.64 10.73
CA GLY A 535 15.97 -10.94 9.74
C GLY A 535 14.52 -10.75 10.21
N PHE A 536 14.24 -10.26 11.41
CA PHE A 536 12.86 -10.19 11.92
C PHE A 536 12.01 -9.13 11.21
N CYS A 537 12.62 -8.02 10.79
CA CYS A 537 11.92 -6.92 10.16
C CYS A 537 12.68 -6.38 8.95
N LEU A 538 11.94 -5.97 7.92
CA LEU A 538 12.45 -5.39 6.67
C LEU A 538 11.79 -4.03 6.43
N LEU A 539 12.56 -3.04 5.97
CA LEU A 539 12.03 -1.77 5.49
C LEU A 539 11.58 -1.89 4.03
N ASP A 540 10.30 -1.66 3.78
CA ASP A 540 9.73 -1.63 2.44
C ASP A 540 10.35 -0.50 1.60
N PRO A 541 11.02 -0.82 0.46
CA PRO A 541 11.63 0.20 -0.39
C PRO A 541 10.65 1.29 -0.85
N ILE A 542 9.38 0.94 -1.09
CA ILE A 542 8.39 1.83 -1.70
C ILE A 542 7.78 2.83 -0.70
N LYS A 543 8.00 2.62 0.60
CA LYS A 543 7.59 3.49 1.69
C LYS A 543 8.74 4.44 2.01
N VAL A 544 8.85 5.53 1.26
CA VAL A 544 10.02 6.41 1.35
C VAL A 544 9.81 7.50 2.40
N THR A 545 10.43 7.30 3.56
CA THR A 545 10.51 8.32 4.61
C THR A 545 11.69 9.25 4.32
N ILE A 546 11.41 10.50 3.96
CA ILE A 546 12.39 11.56 3.80
C ILE A 546 12.74 12.10 5.18
N THR A 547 14.03 12.22 5.48
CA THR A 547 14.53 12.77 6.74
C THR A 547 14.96 14.21 6.55
N CYS A 548 14.55 15.08 7.47
CA CYS A 548 14.96 16.48 7.54
C CYS A 548 16.04 16.64 8.63
N PRO A 549 17.00 17.57 8.45
CA PRO A 549 17.94 17.91 9.52
C PRO A 549 17.23 18.29 10.83
N GLY A 550 17.79 17.89 11.97
CA GLY A 550 17.30 18.28 13.30
C GLY A 550 17.36 17.18 14.36
N THR A 551 17.31 15.91 13.94
CA THR A 551 17.54 14.74 14.80
C THR A 551 18.01 13.55 13.96
N ASP A 552 18.51 12.50 14.59
CA ASP A 552 18.75 11.19 13.98
C ASP A 552 17.77 10.11 14.50
N ALA A 553 17.94 8.87 14.04
CA ALA A 553 17.13 7.72 14.46
C ALA A 553 17.32 7.33 15.93
N LYS A 554 18.38 7.79 16.60
CA LYS A 554 18.61 7.60 18.04
C LYS A 554 18.04 8.74 18.88
N GLY A 555 17.57 9.81 18.24
CA GLY A 555 17.01 10.99 18.90
C GLY A 555 18.08 12.00 19.28
N THR A 556 19.28 11.91 18.70
CA THR A 556 20.36 12.87 18.93
C THR A 556 20.01 14.18 18.25
N PRO A 557 19.85 15.30 18.98
CA PRO A 557 19.55 16.59 18.37
C PRO A 557 20.68 17.06 17.44
N ALA A 558 20.32 17.67 16.31
CA ALA A 558 21.26 18.20 15.33
C ALA A 558 20.90 19.63 14.92
N THR A 559 21.90 20.38 14.45
CA THR A 559 21.72 21.74 13.90
C THR A 559 22.36 21.82 12.49
N PRO A 560 21.74 22.49 11.51
CA PRO A 560 20.45 23.21 11.58
C PRO A 560 19.26 22.25 11.76
N GLY A 561 18.15 22.79 12.27
CA GLY A 561 16.90 22.06 12.44
C GLY A 561 15.87 22.52 11.42
N ILE A 562 15.34 21.58 10.63
CA ILE A 562 14.32 21.82 9.61
C ILE A 562 13.11 20.94 9.92
N PRO A 563 12.11 21.47 10.64
CA PRO A 563 10.89 20.74 10.95
C PRO A 563 10.14 20.33 9.67
N ALA A 564 9.76 19.05 9.58
CA ALA A 564 9.15 18.50 8.37
C ALA A 564 7.82 19.16 8.02
N ARG A 565 7.06 19.67 9.00
CA ARG A 565 5.81 20.42 8.77
C ARG A 565 5.99 21.68 7.93
N ILE A 566 7.16 22.33 8.02
CA ILE A 566 7.47 23.51 7.20
C ILE A 566 7.78 23.07 5.76
N LEU A 567 8.56 21.99 5.62
CA LEU A 567 8.83 21.39 4.31
C LEU A 567 7.52 20.99 3.62
N THR A 568 6.60 20.32 4.32
CA THR A 568 5.37 19.80 3.72
C THR A 568 4.39 20.92 3.36
N ALA A 569 4.27 21.96 4.19
CA ALA A 569 3.53 23.16 3.83
C ALA A 569 4.09 23.81 2.56
N TYR A 570 5.42 23.82 2.38
CA TYR A 570 6.03 24.31 1.14
C TYR A 570 5.75 23.37 -0.05
N LEU A 571 5.84 22.05 0.12
CA LEU A 571 5.53 21.06 -0.92
C LEU A 571 4.08 21.20 -1.41
N GLU A 572 3.13 21.52 -0.54
CA GLU A 572 1.74 21.80 -0.91
C GLU A 572 1.62 22.99 -1.88
N THR A 573 2.43 24.05 -1.70
CA THR A 573 2.49 25.18 -2.66
C THR A 573 2.96 24.75 -4.04
N ARG A 574 3.73 23.67 -4.12
CA ARG A 574 4.21 23.01 -5.34
C ARG A 574 3.26 21.91 -5.84
N ARG A 575 2.07 21.77 -5.22
CA ARG A 575 1.06 20.74 -5.51
C ARG A 575 1.58 19.31 -5.30
N ILE A 576 2.46 19.15 -4.31
CA ILE A 576 2.98 17.86 -3.87
C ILE A 576 2.38 17.59 -2.49
N VAL A 577 1.52 16.58 -2.42
CA VAL A 577 0.94 16.10 -1.16
C VAL A 577 1.75 14.92 -0.68
N VAL A 578 2.17 14.95 0.58
CA VAL A 578 2.83 13.84 1.26
C VAL A 578 1.80 13.02 2.03
N GLU A 579 2.13 11.77 2.30
CA GLU A 579 1.21 10.83 2.95
C GLU A 579 1.14 11.06 4.46
N LYS A 580 2.31 11.21 5.10
CA LYS A 580 2.44 11.44 6.55
C LYS A 580 3.57 12.42 6.83
N THR A 581 3.42 13.21 7.89
CA THR A 581 4.40 14.21 8.33
C THR A 581 4.61 14.10 9.82
N ASP A 582 5.84 13.78 10.26
CA ASP A 582 6.27 13.81 11.66
C ASP A 582 7.06 15.09 12.00
N ALA A 583 7.81 15.08 13.10
CA ALA A 583 8.61 16.24 13.52
C ALA A 583 9.74 16.56 12.51
N TYR A 584 10.48 15.54 12.08
CA TYR A 584 11.63 15.66 11.16
C TYR A 584 11.59 14.65 10.01
N THR A 585 10.44 13.99 9.79
CA THR A 585 10.27 13.05 8.68
C THR A 585 8.98 13.30 7.93
N CYS A 586 8.95 13.01 6.63
CA CYS A 586 7.70 12.88 5.88
C CYS A 586 7.72 11.65 4.97
N LEU A 587 6.59 10.96 4.87
CA LEU A 587 6.43 9.74 4.10
C LEU A 587 5.85 10.04 2.71
N VAL A 588 6.45 9.44 1.70
CA VAL A 588 5.94 9.46 0.32
C VAL A 588 5.79 8.02 -0.16
N LEU A 589 4.64 7.71 -0.76
CA LEU A 589 4.32 6.38 -1.27
C LEU A 589 4.67 6.26 -2.76
N PHE A 590 5.48 5.27 -3.09
CA PHE A 590 5.74 4.86 -4.48
C PHE A 590 4.80 3.71 -4.84
N SER A 591 3.53 4.02 -5.13
CA SER A 591 2.56 3.01 -5.55
C SER A 591 2.76 2.58 -7.00
N MET A 592 2.08 1.52 -7.43
CA MET A 592 2.07 1.06 -8.84
C MET A 592 1.51 2.11 -9.82
N GLY A 593 0.87 3.17 -9.33
CA GLY A 593 0.43 4.31 -10.15
C GLY A 593 1.53 5.35 -10.41
N ILE A 594 2.74 5.17 -9.89
CA ILE A 594 3.85 6.09 -10.14
C ILE A 594 4.30 6.01 -11.61
N THR A 595 4.59 7.17 -12.21
CA THR A 595 5.21 7.23 -13.53
C THR A 595 6.71 7.42 -13.40
N LYS A 596 7.47 6.82 -14.32
CA LYS A 596 8.94 6.90 -14.33
C LYS A 596 9.42 8.35 -14.30
N GLY A 597 10.29 8.66 -13.35
CA GLY A 597 10.86 10.00 -13.20
C GLY A 597 9.96 11.06 -12.56
N LYS A 598 8.72 10.74 -12.14
CA LYS A 598 7.84 11.67 -11.39
C LYS A 598 8.51 12.18 -10.10
N TRP A 599 9.34 11.35 -9.47
CA TRP A 599 10.14 11.73 -8.31
C TRP A 599 11.15 12.85 -8.58
N GLY A 600 11.46 13.14 -9.85
CA GLY A 600 12.28 14.29 -10.25
C GLY A 600 11.65 15.62 -9.82
N THR A 601 10.32 15.74 -9.86
CA THR A 601 9.60 16.93 -9.37
C THR A 601 9.73 17.10 -7.86
N LEU A 602 9.77 16.00 -7.11
CA LEU A 602 10.00 16.03 -5.67
C LEU A 602 11.44 16.42 -5.36
N LEU A 603 12.42 15.85 -6.06
CA LEU A 603 13.84 16.20 -5.90
C LEU A 603 14.11 17.68 -6.24
N ASP A 604 13.47 18.21 -7.29
CA ASP A 604 13.49 19.64 -7.63
C ASP A 604 12.95 20.49 -6.47
N ALA A 605 11.78 20.15 -5.93
CA ALA A 605 11.19 20.88 -4.80
C ALA A 605 12.06 20.84 -3.54
N LEU A 606 12.71 19.71 -3.22
CA LEU A 606 13.66 19.61 -2.11
C LEU A 606 14.89 20.52 -2.34
N THR A 607 15.36 20.60 -3.58
CA THR A 607 16.50 21.45 -3.96
C THR A 607 16.13 22.94 -3.88
N ASP A 608 14.95 23.32 -4.37
CA ASP A 608 14.43 24.68 -4.28
C ASP A 608 14.20 25.11 -2.83
N PHE A 609 13.61 24.25 -1.99
CA PHE A 609 13.47 24.52 -0.56
C PHE A 609 14.82 24.82 0.09
N LYS A 610 15.85 24.00 -0.18
CA LYS A 610 17.20 24.27 0.31
C LYS A 610 17.72 25.61 -0.16
N GLN A 611 17.58 25.94 -1.43
CA GLN A 611 18.02 27.23 -1.96
C GLN A 611 17.31 28.40 -1.27
N LEU A 612 15.99 28.33 -1.06
CA LEU A 612 15.21 29.34 -0.36
C LEU A 612 15.64 29.47 1.10
N TYR A 613 15.97 28.36 1.76
CA TYR A 613 16.49 28.37 3.13
C TYR A 613 17.88 29.02 3.19
N ASP A 614 18.83 28.56 2.36
CA ASP A 614 20.21 29.05 2.35
C ASP A 614 20.31 30.54 1.96
N THR A 615 19.35 31.06 1.17
CA THR A 615 19.28 32.48 0.78
C THR A 615 18.44 33.34 1.74
N ALA A 616 17.96 32.76 2.84
CA ALA A 616 17.09 33.43 3.81
C ALA A 616 15.86 34.09 3.17
N ALA A 617 15.18 33.36 2.28
CA ALA A 617 14.02 33.87 1.56
C ALA A 617 12.92 34.36 2.53
N PRO A 618 12.28 35.52 2.26
CA PRO A 618 11.16 36.00 3.08
C PRO A 618 10.01 34.99 3.07
N LEU A 619 9.41 34.75 4.24
CA LEU A 619 8.34 33.76 4.37
C LEU A 619 7.11 34.10 3.51
N ALA A 620 6.86 35.38 3.23
CA ALA A 620 5.79 35.81 2.32
C ALA A 620 5.99 35.34 0.86
N ALA A 621 7.23 35.03 0.46
CA ALA A 621 7.52 34.43 -0.85
C ALA A 621 7.43 32.90 -0.82
N VAL A 622 7.70 32.27 0.33
CA VAL A 622 7.74 30.81 0.48
C VAL A 622 6.36 30.23 0.84
N LEU A 623 5.69 30.81 1.84
CA LEU A 623 4.38 30.41 2.36
C LEU A 623 3.42 31.62 2.40
N PRO A 624 3.01 32.17 1.25
CA PRO A 624 2.21 33.41 1.19
C PRO A 624 0.87 33.31 1.93
N ALA A 625 0.15 32.18 1.79
CA ALA A 625 -1.13 31.97 2.44
C ALA A 625 -1.01 31.94 3.98
N LEU A 626 0.07 31.39 4.52
CA LEU A 626 0.33 31.36 5.96
C LEU A 626 0.52 32.77 6.52
N VAL A 627 1.27 33.61 5.81
CA VAL A 627 1.52 35.01 6.21
C VAL A 627 0.25 35.84 6.06
N GLU A 628 -0.55 35.61 5.02
CA GLU A 628 -1.84 36.30 4.82
C GLU A 628 -2.85 35.97 5.94
N GLN A 629 -2.91 34.70 6.37
CA GLN A 629 -3.82 34.26 7.42
C GLN A 629 -3.38 34.70 8.83
N HIS A 630 -2.07 34.77 9.07
CA HIS A 630 -1.50 35.08 10.39
C HIS A 630 -0.38 36.13 10.31
N PRO A 631 -0.67 37.36 9.82
CA PRO A 631 0.34 38.38 9.58
C PRO A 631 1.05 38.80 10.86
N ASP A 632 0.32 38.94 11.98
CA ASP A 632 0.89 39.34 13.27
C ASP A 632 1.95 38.35 13.79
N ARG A 633 1.88 37.08 13.37
CA ARG A 633 2.80 36.02 13.80
C ARG A 633 3.99 35.83 12.87
N TYR A 634 3.76 35.97 11.56
CA TYR A 634 4.71 35.52 10.54
C TYR A 634 5.25 36.63 9.62
N ALA A 635 4.68 37.84 9.67
CA ALA A 635 5.18 38.95 8.86
C ALA A 635 6.62 39.31 9.24
N GLY A 636 7.46 39.49 8.22
CA GLY A 636 8.88 39.87 8.40
C GLY A 636 9.83 38.71 8.74
N LEU A 637 9.34 37.49 8.94
CA LEU A 637 10.20 36.32 9.13
C LEU A 637 10.78 35.83 7.80
N THR A 638 11.97 35.24 7.87
CA THR A 638 12.54 34.41 6.80
C THR A 638 12.23 32.93 7.02
N LEU A 639 12.45 32.10 6.00
CA LEU A 639 12.31 30.64 6.12
C LEU A 639 13.21 30.05 7.23
N PRO A 640 14.51 30.39 7.33
CA PRO A 640 15.34 29.96 8.46
C PRO A 640 14.81 30.41 9.82
N ASP A 641 14.34 31.66 9.97
CA ASP A 641 13.81 32.15 11.25
C ASP A 641 12.63 31.30 11.74
N LEU A 642 11.75 30.91 10.83
CA LEU A 642 10.62 30.03 11.16
C LEU A 642 11.10 28.62 11.56
N CYS A 643 12.02 28.04 10.79
CA CYS A 643 12.60 26.74 11.09
C CYS A 643 13.27 26.72 12.47
N ASP A 644 14.08 27.73 12.79
CA ASP A 644 14.77 27.85 14.08
C ASP A 644 13.79 28.00 15.24
N GLN A 645 12.73 28.82 15.07
CA GLN A 645 11.69 28.98 16.10
C GLN A 645 10.94 27.67 16.38
N VAL A 646 10.57 26.92 15.34
CA VAL A 646 9.85 25.65 15.48
C VAL A 646 10.78 24.56 16.01
N HIS A 647 12.02 24.46 15.52
CA HIS A 647 13.03 23.52 16.02
C HIS A 647 13.32 23.73 17.51
N ALA A 648 13.52 24.99 17.93
CA ALA A 648 13.73 25.33 19.32
C ALA A 648 12.55 24.94 20.21
N GLU A 649 11.31 25.03 19.72
CA GLU A 649 10.14 24.58 20.49
C GLU A 649 10.05 23.06 20.59
N LEU A 650 10.28 22.35 19.48
CA LEU A 650 10.31 20.89 19.47
C LEU A 650 11.38 20.35 20.43
N GLY A 651 12.53 21.02 20.53
CA GLY A 651 13.60 20.66 21.45
C GLY A 651 13.34 21.04 22.91
N ARG A 652 12.67 22.16 23.20
CA ARG A 652 12.34 22.59 24.57
C ARG A 652 11.21 21.78 25.21
N GLY A 653 10.26 21.32 24.40
CA GLY A 653 9.06 20.65 24.87
C GLY A 653 9.23 19.15 25.14
N ASP A 654 10.41 18.58 24.87
CA ASP A 654 10.67 17.13 24.88
C ASP A 654 9.59 16.33 24.13
N LEU A 655 8.96 16.92 23.10
CA LEU A 655 7.71 16.41 22.52
C LEU A 655 7.88 14.97 22.00
N VAL A 656 9.03 14.68 21.38
CA VAL A 656 9.35 13.35 20.84
C VAL A 656 9.58 12.33 21.96
N ALA A 657 10.29 12.71 23.03
CA ALA A 657 10.55 11.83 24.18
C ALA A 657 9.28 11.57 25.00
N LEU A 658 8.46 12.60 25.23
CA LEU A 658 7.17 12.48 25.89
C LEU A 658 6.20 11.61 25.08
N LEU A 659 6.23 11.74 23.76
CA LEU A 659 5.47 10.89 22.86
C LEU A 659 5.93 9.44 22.99
N ASP A 660 7.24 9.18 22.95
CA ASP A 660 7.78 7.82 23.15
C ASP A 660 7.35 7.22 24.49
N GLU A 661 7.49 7.98 25.58
CA GLU A 661 7.07 7.55 26.93
C GLU A 661 5.56 7.26 27.00
N ALA A 662 4.73 8.12 26.39
CA ALA A 662 3.27 7.95 26.36
C ALA A 662 2.82 6.69 25.58
N PHE A 663 3.62 6.24 24.60
CA PHE A 663 3.33 5.04 23.81
C PHE A 663 3.90 3.76 24.42
N THR A 664 5.09 3.84 25.00
CA THR A 664 5.75 2.70 25.65
C THR A 664 5.09 2.34 26.99
N HIS A 665 4.50 3.33 27.67
CA HIS A 665 3.79 3.15 28.94
C HIS A 665 2.36 3.69 28.80
N PRO A 666 1.49 3.00 28.04
CA PRO A 666 0.16 3.50 27.75
C PRO A 666 -0.67 3.66 29.02
N PRO A 667 -1.65 4.58 29.04
CA PRO A 667 -2.48 4.81 30.20
C PRO A 667 -3.29 3.58 30.63
N ARG A 668 -3.58 3.48 31.92
CA ARG A 668 -4.29 2.32 32.48
C ARG A 668 -5.69 2.20 31.87
N PRO A 669 -6.05 1.06 31.26
CA PRO A 669 -7.42 0.81 30.84
C PRO A 669 -8.32 0.58 32.05
N VAL A 670 -9.52 1.20 32.03
CA VAL A 670 -10.53 1.11 33.10
C VAL A 670 -11.74 0.31 32.64
N LEU A 671 -12.16 0.51 31.38
CA LEU A 671 -13.32 -0.15 30.79
C LEU A 671 -12.94 -0.81 29.46
N THR A 672 -13.58 -1.93 29.14
CA THR A 672 -13.46 -2.53 27.81
C THR A 672 -14.10 -1.65 26.74
N PRO A 673 -13.74 -1.80 25.45
CA PRO A 673 -14.33 -1.00 24.38
C PRO A 673 -15.87 -0.98 24.37
N ALA A 674 -16.49 -2.16 24.55
CA ALA A 674 -17.93 -2.31 24.62
C ALA A 674 -18.56 -1.72 25.89
N GLN A 675 -17.86 -1.77 27.04
CA GLN A 675 -18.31 -1.12 28.27
C GLN A 675 -18.28 0.40 28.13
N THR A 676 -17.21 0.96 27.57
CA THR A 676 -17.08 2.40 27.32
C THR A 676 -18.18 2.89 26.39
N TYR A 677 -18.43 2.19 25.28
CA TYR A 677 -19.49 2.56 24.35
C TYR A 677 -20.88 2.52 25.02
N ARG A 678 -21.18 1.49 25.82
CA ARG A 678 -22.42 1.44 26.61
C ARG A 678 -22.52 2.60 27.59
N GLY A 679 -21.43 2.97 28.26
CA GLY A 679 -21.33 4.13 29.13
C GLY A 679 -21.63 5.43 28.40
N LEU A 680 -21.02 5.64 27.23
CA LEU A 680 -21.25 6.79 26.37
C LEU A 680 -22.72 6.92 25.98
N ILE A 681 -23.37 5.82 25.56
CA ILE A 681 -24.76 5.83 25.11
C ILE A 681 -25.76 5.99 26.26
N ARG A 682 -25.55 5.31 27.40
CA ARG A 682 -26.52 5.27 28.51
C ARG A 682 -26.25 6.29 29.61
N GLY A 683 -24.99 6.46 30.00
CA GLY A 683 -24.55 7.40 31.03
C GLY A 683 -24.27 8.80 30.49
N GLY A 684 -24.01 8.90 29.19
CA GLY A 684 -23.63 10.15 28.53
C GLY A 684 -22.15 10.47 28.71
N ALA A 685 -21.76 11.57 28.08
CA ALA A 685 -20.41 12.10 28.16
C ALA A 685 -20.43 13.62 28.30
N GLU A 686 -19.29 14.19 28.69
CA GLU A 686 -19.10 15.63 28.78
C GLU A 686 -17.73 16.04 28.20
N PRO A 687 -17.66 17.19 27.51
CA PRO A 687 -16.38 17.73 27.07
C PRO A 687 -15.63 18.27 28.29
N VAL A 688 -14.40 17.80 28.48
CA VAL A 688 -13.51 18.21 29.58
C VAL A 688 -12.31 18.91 28.97
N ARG A 689 -11.97 20.07 29.51
CA ARG A 689 -10.77 20.82 29.10
C ARG A 689 -9.52 20.04 29.49
N LEU A 690 -8.47 20.09 28.67
CA LEU A 690 -7.24 19.34 28.90
C LEU A 690 -6.61 19.63 30.28
N SER A 691 -6.75 20.87 30.79
CA SER A 691 -6.29 21.25 32.14
C SER A 691 -6.95 20.46 33.26
N ASP A 692 -8.17 19.96 33.05
CA ASP A 692 -9.03 19.30 34.03
C ASP A 692 -9.24 17.81 33.71
N LEU A 693 -8.49 17.27 32.73
CA LEU A 693 -8.66 15.92 32.20
C LEU A 693 -8.06 14.83 33.09
N ALA A 694 -7.17 15.19 34.02
CA ALA A 694 -6.47 14.22 34.85
C ALA A 694 -7.44 13.25 35.54
N ASP A 695 -7.08 11.97 35.52
CA ASP A 695 -7.82 10.84 36.10
C ASP A 695 -9.22 10.57 35.50
N ARG A 696 -9.68 11.34 34.51
CA ARG A 696 -10.94 11.12 33.80
C ARG A 696 -10.85 9.92 32.87
N VAL A 697 -11.97 9.22 32.67
CA VAL A 697 -12.07 8.14 31.67
C VAL A 697 -12.51 8.73 30.33
N VAL A 698 -11.67 8.58 29.31
CA VAL A 698 -11.97 9.11 27.97
C VAL A 698 -13.09 8.30 27.30
N ALA A 699 -14.03 9.00 26.67
CA ALA A 699 -15.17 8.40 25.97
C ALA A 699 -14.93 8.23 24.47
N THR A 700 -13.94 8.95 23.92
CA THR A 700 -13.55 8.89 22.52
C THR A 700 -12.05 8.69 22.39
N MET A 701 -11.65 8.13 21.26
CA MET A 701 -10.25 7.89 20.95
C MET A 701 -9.57 9.23 20.64
N VAL A 702 -8.39 9.45 21.19
CA VAL A 702 -7.55 10.60 20.89
C VAL A 702 -6.39 10.14 20.04
N VAL A 703 -6.38 10.55 18.77
CA VAL A 703 -5.33 10.21 17.79
C VAL A 703 -4.62 11.50 17.41
N THR A 704 -3.32 11.60 17.67
CA THR A 704 -2.53 12.77 17.26
C THR A 704 -1.76 12.44 15.99
N THR A 705 -1.86 13.29 14.97
CA THR A 705 -1.04 13.24 13.75
C THR A 705 -0.10 14.43 13.73
N PRO A 706 1.22 14.17 13.67
CA PRO A 706 1.92 12.90 13.86
C PRO A 706 1.81 12.26 15.26
N PRO A 707 1.98 10.94 15.38
CA PRO A 707 2.31 9.98 14.30
C PRO A 707 1.09 9.29 13.67
N GLY A 708 -0.14 9.73 13.98
CA GLY A 708 -1.38 9.22 13.39
C GLY A 708 -1.95 8.00 14.11
N ILE A 709 -1.62 7.83 15.39
CA ILE A 709 -1.97 6.65 16.19
C ILE A 709 -2.67 7.04 17.52
N PRO A 710 -3.42 6.13 18.14
CA PRO A 710 -4.17 6.43 19.36
C PRO A 710 -3.25 6.63 20.58
N VAL A 711 -3.20 7.85 21.11
CA VAL A 711 -2.53 8.17 22.38
C VAL A 711 -3.41 7.78 23.57
N LEU A 712 -4.73 7.94 23.42
CA LEU A 712 -5.74 7.49 24.36
C LEU A 712 -6.80 6.69 23.62
N MET A 713 -7.07 5.49 24.09
CA MET A 713 -8.20 4.67 23.65
C MET A 713 -9.42 4.95 24.53
N PRO A 714 -10.65 4.91 23.99
CA PRO A 714 -11.84 5.06 24.82
C PRO A 714 -11.90 3.97 25.90
N GLY A 715 -12.21 4.37 27.14
CA GLY A 715 -12.21 3.49 28.32
C GLY A 715 -10.91 3.54 29.13
N GLU A 716 -9.88 4.22 28.64
CA GLU A 716 -8.67 4.48 29.40
C GLU A 716 -8.83 5.68 30.33
N SER A 717 -8.13 5.65 31.45
CA SER A 717 -7.89 6.85 32.24
C SER A 717 -6.93 7.75 31.46
N ALA A 718 -7.15 9.06 31.45
CA ALA A 718 -6.17 10.03 30.94
C ALA A 718 -4.85 10.02 31.74
N GLY A 719 -4.85 9.36 32.91
CA GLY A 719 -3.73 9.31 33.84
C GLY A 719 -3.67 10.55 34.74
N HIS A 720 -2.76 10.50 35.71
CA HIS A 720 -2.52 11.62 36.62
C HIS A 720 -2.02 12.87 35.88
N ALA A 721 -2.15 14.04 36.52
CA ALA A 721 -1.76 15.31 35.91
C ALA A 721 -0.31 15.33 35.39
N ASP A 722 0.62 14.62 36.03
CA ASP A 722 2.03 14.57 35.66
C ASP A 722 2.42 13.39 34.75
N SER A 723 1.44 12.60 34.28
CA SER A 723 1.69 11.47 33.37
C SER A 723 2.31 11.93 32.06
N ALA A 724 3.08 11.04 31.41
CA ALA A 724 3.69 11.30 30.11
C ALA A 724 2.66 11.75 29.06
N THR A 725 1.53 11.05 28.98
CA THR A 725 0.41 11.37 28.09
C THR A 725 -0.14 12.77 28.34
N MET A 726 -0.37 13.15 29.60
CA MET A 726 -0.89 14.48 29.94
C MET A 726 0.13 15.58 29.66
N ARG A 727 1.41 15.35 29.93
CA ARG A 727 2.50 16.28 29.56
C ARG A 727 2.59 16.44 28.05
N TYR A 728 2.58 15.34 27.30
CA TYR A 728 2.61 15.35 25.84
C TYR A 728 1.46 16.17 25.26
N LEU A 729 0.20 15.90 25.67
CA LEU A 729 -0.96 16.63 25.18
C LEU A 729 -0.90 18.13 25.50
N ARG A 730 -0.40 18.52 26.68
CA ARG A 730 -0.23 19.94 27.04
C ARG A 730 0.87 20.61 26.24
N THR A 731 1.99 19.94 26.01
CA THR A 731 3.05 20.44 25.13
C THR A 731 2.53 20.61 23.70
N LEU A 732 1.72 19.66 23.21
CA LEU A 732 1.09 19.73 21.89
C LEU A 732 0.11 20.90 21.78
N GLU A 733 -0.76 21.10 22.79
CA GLU A 733 -1.65 22.26 22.86
C GLU A 733 -0.88 23.58 22.85
N ALA A 734 0.19 23.68 23.64
CA ALA A 734 1.05 24.87 23.69
C ALA A 734 1.74 25.14 22.34
N PHE A 735 2.25 24.10 21.69
CA PHE A 735 2.84 24.18 20.36
C PHE A 735 1.83 24.71 19.33
N ASP A 736 0.64 24.11 19.29
CA ASP A 736 -0.40 24.46 18.33
C ASP A 736 -0.91 25.90 18.51
N ARG A 737 -0.99 26.40 19.76
CA ARG A 737 -1.28 27.82 20.03
C ARG A 737 -0.18 28.75 19.52
N ARG A 738 1.08 28.33 19.62
CA ARG A 738 2.25 29.17 19.27
C ARG A 738 2.51 29.25 17.77
N PHE A 739 2.13 28.21 17.03
CA PHE A 739 2.36 28.09 15.58
C PHE A 739 1.05 27.86 14.82
N PRO A 740 0.16 28.87 14.76
CA PRO A 740 -1.08 28.76 13.98
C PRO A 740 -0.77 28.47 12.51
N GLY A 741 -1.53 27.58 11.88
CA GLY A 741 -1.23 27.06 10.53
C GLY A 741 -0.32 25.82 10.50
N PHE A 742 0.33 25.45 11.60
CA PHE A 742 1.09 24.19 11.75
C PHE A 742 0.52 23.25 12.80
N ALA A 743 -0.72 23.53 13.23
CA ALA A 743 -1.36 22.78 14.29
C ALA A 743 -1.52 21.30 13.91
N SER A 744 -1.38 20.43 14.89
CA SER A 744 -1.49 18.98 14.70
C SER A 744 -2.92 18.58 14.37
N GLU A 745 -3.12 17.57 13.52
CA GLU A 745 -4.45 17.00 13.34
C GLU A 745 -4.68 16.03 14.49
N THR A 746 -5.61 16.37 15.40
CA THR A 746 -5.88 15.53 16.58
C THR A 746 -7.34 15.09 16.58
N HIS A 747 -7.61 13.85 16.16
CA HIS A 747 -8.97 13.30 16.22
C HIS A 747 -9.37 13.09 17.68
N GLY A 748 -10.64 13.35 18.00
CA GLY A 748 -11.16 13.26 19.37
C GLY A 748 -10.89 14.47 20.26
N VAL A 749 -10.22 15.51 19.72
CA VAL A 749 -10.01 16.80 20.38
C VAL A 749 -10.76 17.90 19.64
N THR A 750 -11.57 18.69 20.34
CA THR A 750 -12.08 19.97 19.82
C THR A 750 -11.28 21.12 20.38
N ARG A 751 -11.00 22.13 19.55
CA ARG A 751 -10.32 23.36 19.95
C ARG A 751 -11.31 24.51 20.05
N ASP A 752 -11.24 25.27 21.13
CA ASP A 752 -12.02 26.51 21.24
C ASP A 752 -11.29 27.73 20.64
N SER A 753 -11.89 28.92 20.76
CA SER A 753 -11.32 30.15 20.22
C SER A 753 -10.05 30.62 20.93
N ALA A 754 -9.76 30.12 22.14
CA ALA A 754 -8.50 30.35 22.85
C ALA A 754 -7.42 29.31 22.47
N GLY A 755 -7.78 28.32 21.65
CA GLY A 755 -6.91 27.20 21.29
C GLY A 755 -6.82 26.13 22.36
N ASP A 756 -7.73 26.12 23.34
CA ASP A 756 -7.74 25.08 24.38
C ASP A 756 -8.31 23.78 23.85
N TYR A 757 -7.74 22.67 24.32
CA TYR A 757 -8.16 21.33 23.95
C TYR A 757 -9.31 20.86 24.85
N TRP A 758 -10.32 20.30 24.21
CA TRP A 758 -11.48 19.68 24.86
C TRP A 758 -11.61 18.24 24.38
N ILE A 759 -11.66 17.31 25.32
CA ILE A 759 -11.75 15.87 25.07
C ILE A 759 -13.02 15.34 25.72
N LEU A 760 -13.72 14.45 25.03
CA LEU A 760 -14.95 13.86 25.52
C LEU A 760 -14.64 12.76 26.56
N CYS A 761 -15.15 12.92 27.78
CA CYS A 761 -15.00 11.95 28.87
C CYS A 761 -16.36 11.38 29.30
N LEU A 762 -16.35 10.16 29.83
CA LEU A 762 -17.53 9.62 30.48
C LEU A 762 -17.88 10.46 31.72
N ARG A 763 -19.18 10.59 31.98
CA ARG A 763 -19.71 11.30 33.16
C ARG A 763 -19.49 10.54 34.46
#